data_AF-A0A7V4GCJ6-F1
#
_entry.id   AF-A0A7V4GCJ6-F1
#
_cell.length_a   1.000
_cell.length_b   1.000
_cell.length_c   1.000
_cell.angle_alpha   90.00
_cell.angle_beta   90.00
_cell.angle_gamma   90.00
#
_symmetry.space_group_name_H-M   'P 1'
#
loop_
_entity.id
_entity.type
_entity.pdbx_description
1 polymer ?
#
loop_
_entity_poly.entity_id
_entity_poly.type
_entity_poly.pdbx_seq_one_letter_code
_entity_poly.pdbx_strand_id
1 'polypeptide(L)'
;MAEERTMPLVSSIAALQDRTAYEALSWEGSFEDYLRIVRERPAVTRNAFQRVYDMIIARGTEEYIDSKKKIVRYRFFSDLAADKDAVYGLDIPLQRLVHVLKAASQAYGPEKRVILLHGPVGSSKSTIVRLLKKGLAAYSRTDEGALYTFEWRLPKDGGVEVFPCPMHEEPLRLIPQELRPKVIRELGLGDERCRVHVEGDLCPACRYIFRDQMLRSRGDWAKVVEHVRVRRLVLSEKDRVGIGTFQPKDEKNQDSTELTGDINYRKIAEYGSDSDPRAFNFDGEFNIANRGLIEFIEILKLDVAFLYDLLGATQEHVIKPKKFAQTDIDEVIIGHTNEAEYRKLLNNEFMEALRDRTIKIDIPYITRLSEEVKIYRKDFNQDRIRGTHIAPHTLQMAAMWAILTRLEEPKKANLSILQKLKLYDGKVLPGYTQDTVKELRKETVREGMDGISPRYVQDKISNALVADAEGCLNPFMVLNELEKGLRHHSLITSEEQRKRYTELIAVVKREYEETVKNEVQRAISADVDAIKKLCMNYIDNVKAYLLKERVKDRYTGQDMEPDERLMRSIEEKIDIPESRKDDFRREIMNFIGALAVDGKEFEFDTNDRLRRALELKLFEDQKDSIKLTSLVSNVIDRETQDKIEVVKARMKNDMGYCEICATDVLTFVASIFARGDAKG
;
A
#
# COMPACT_ATOMS: atom_id res chain seq x y z
N MET A 1 38.38 46.17 -7.70
CA MET A 1 38.35 45.18 -6.60
C MET A 1 37.05 45.36 -5.86
N ALA A 2 36.02 44.59 -6.20
CA ALA A 2 34.80 44.51 -5.42
C ALA A 2 34.81 43.12 -4.77
N GLU A 3 34.93 43.08 -3.45
CA GLU A 3 34.82 41.85 -2.66
C GLU A 3 33.38 41.33 -2.79
N GLU A 4 33.19 40.23 -3.51
CA GLU A 4 32.02 39.36 -3.33
C GLU A 4 32.08 38.79 -1.91
N ARG A 5 31.44 39.49 -0.97
CA ARG A 5 31.15 38.93 0.36
C ARG A 5 30.17 37.78 0.17
N THR A 6 30.68 36.57 0.16
CA THR A 6 29.91 35.34 0.30
C THR A 6 29.02 35.46 1.54
N MET A 7 27.69 35.38 1.35
CA MET A 7 26.75 35.39 2.48
C MET A 7 27.11 34.28 3.47
N PRO A 8 27.14 34.55 4.79
CA PRO A 8 27.35 33.52 5.78
C PRO A 8 26.31 32.39 5.63
N LEU A 9 26.75 31.13 5.70
CA LEU A 9 25.89 29.96 5.49
C LEU A 9 24.63 29.98 6.38
N VAL A 10 24.74 30.51 7.60
CA VAL A 10 23.59 30.67 8.52
C VAL A 10 22.54 31.63 7.96
N SER A 11 22.96 32.74 7.33
CA SER A 11 22.04 33.70 6.72
C SER A 11 21.35 33.11 5.49
N SER A 12 22.06 32.30 4.71
CA SER A 12 21.48 31.55 3.58
C SER A 12 20.44 30.53 4.05
N ILE A 13 20.69 29.82 5.17
CA ILE A 13 19.72 28.91 5.77
C ILE A 13 18.51 29.67 6.34
N ALA A 14 18.74 30.78 7.03
CA ALA A 14 17.68 31.60 7.60
C ALA A 14 16.75 32.19 6.54
N ALA A 15 17.27 32.49 5.35
CA ALA A 15 16.47 32.95 4.20
C ALA A 15 15.55 31.85 3.62
N LEU A 16 15.85 30.56 3.87
CA LEU A 16 15.00 29.43 3.48
C LEU A 16 13.87 29.16 4.49
N GLN A 17 13.89 29.80 5.66
CA GLN A 17 12.87 29.62 6.68
C GLN A 17 11.57 30.34 6.26
N ASP A 18 10.48 29.59 6.15
CA ASP A 18 9.14 30.15 5.99
C ASP A 18 8.64 30.73 7.32
N ARG A 19 8.93 32.01 7.55
CA ARG A 19 8.50 32.73 8.75
C ARG A 19 6.99 32.91 8.83
N THR A 20 6.33 33.10 7.69
CA THR A 20 4.87 33.26 7.63
C THR A 20 4.16 31.98 8.04
N ALA A 21 4.64 30.82 7.59
CA ALA A 21 4.12 29.53 8.04
C ALA A 21 4.36 29.32 9.55
N TYR A 22 5.52 29.73 10.08
CA TYR A 22 5.78 29.65 11.52
C TYR A 22 4.79 30.51 12.32
N GLU A 23 4.60 31.77 11.93
CA GLU A 23 3.66 32.69 12.58
C GLU A 23 2.22 32.17 12.57
N ALA A 24 1.78 31.59 11.46
CA ALA A 24 0.44 30.97 11.36
C ALA A 24 0.30 29.75 12.28
N LEU A 25 1.35 28.94 12.42
CA LEU A 25 1.37 27.77 13.30
C LEU A 25 1.53 28.12 14.78
N SER A 26 2.03 29.33 15.09
CA SER A 26 2.18 29.86 16.44
C SER A 26 1.12 30.92 16.77
N TRP A 27 -0.02 30.92 16.06
CA TRP A 27 -1.09 31.89 16.32
C TRP A 27 -1.57 31.80 17.78
N GLU A 28 -1.74 32.96 18.40
CA GLU A 28 -2.34 33.13 19.71
C GLU A 28 -3.32 34.30 19.68
N GLY A 29 -4.41 34.21 20.44
CA GLY A 29 -5.43 35.24 20.50
C GLY A 29 -6.32 35.12 21.73
N SER A 30 -7.28 36.04 21.84
CA SER A 30 -8.30 35.99 22.88
C SER A 30 -9.36 34.93 22.58
N PHE A 31 -10.22 34.64 23.56
CA PHE A 31 -11.39 33.78 23.32
C PHE A 31 -12.33 34.37 22.25
N GLU A 32 -12.47 35.69 22.20
CA GLU A 32 -13.26 36.40 21.18
C GLU A 32 -12.68 36.21 19.77
N ASP A 33 -11.36 36.31 19.62
CA ASP A 33 -10.70 36.06 18.33
C ASP A 33 -10.93 34.62 17.86
N TYR A 34 -10.92 33.67 18.79
CA TYR A 34 -11.25 32.29 18.51
C TYR A 34 -12.71 32.09 18.07
N LEU A 35 -13.68 32.74 18.72
CA LEU A 35 -15.08 32.68 18.30
C LEU A 35 -15.27 33.21 16.86
N ARG A 36 -14.52 34.24 16.46
CA ARG A 36 -14.51 34.72 15.07
C ARG A 36 -13.97 33.67 14.11
N ILE A 37 -12.88 33.00 14.47
CA ILE A 37 -12.34 31.88 13.67
C ILE A 37 -13.39 30.77 13.53
N VAL A 38 -14.07 30.39 14.60
CA VAL A 38 -15.14 29.36 14.55
C VAL A 38 -16.31 29.81 13.66
N ARG A 39 -16.68 31.09 13.71
CA ARG A 39 -17.75 31.64 12.86
C ARG A 39 -17.37 31.61 11.37
N GLU A 40 -16.12 31.93 11.04
CA GLU A 40 -15.62 31.94 9.66
C GLU A 40 -15.28 30.55 9.13
N ARG A 41 -14.74 29.69 9.99
CA ARG A 41 -14.23 28.35 9.68
C ARG A 41 -14.64 27.36 10.77
N PRO A 42 -15.92 26.95 10.84
CA PRO A 42 -16.40 26.05 11.89
C PRO A 42 -15.72 24.67 11.88
N ALA A 43 -15.10 24.29 10.76
CA ALA A 43 -14.27 23.10 10.64
C ALA A 43 -13.14 22.96 11.67
N VAL A 44 -12.72 24.06 12.33
CA VAL A 44 -11.67 24.02 13.36
C VAL A 44 -12.14 23.30 14.64
N THR A 45 -13.45 23.15 14.85
CA THR A 45 -14.04 22.50 16.03
C THR A 45 -14.23 21.00 15.86
N ARG A 46 -13.78 20.41 14.74
CA ARG A 46 -13.94 18.97 14.45
C ARG A 46 -13.43 18.11 15.61
N ASN A 47 -14.09 16.99 15.84
CA ASN A 47 -13.56 15.95 16.72
C ASN A 47 -12.45 15.13 16.01
N ALA A 48 -11.80 14.24 16.75
CA ALA A 48 -10.72 13.41 16.23
C ALA A 48 -11.13 12.54 15.04
N PHE A 49 -12.31 11.90 15.09
CA PHE A 49 -12.80 11.06 14.00
C PHE A 49 -13.07 11.85 12.71
N GLN A 50 -13.71 13.02 12.84
CA GLN A 50 -13.95 13.94 11.72
C GLN A 50 -12.62 14.40 11.11
N ARG A 51 -11.65 14.78 11.95
CA ARG A 51 -10.33 15.22 11.49
C ARG A 51 -9.57 14.12 10.75
N VAL A 52 -9.53 12.91 11.30
CA VAL A 52 -8.86 11.77 10.65
C VAL A 52 -9.55 11.37 9.34
N TYR A 53 -10.88 11.41 9.29
CA TYR A 53 -11.63 11.15 8.05
C TYR A 53 -11.34 12.21 6.99
N ASP A 54 -11.50 13.49 7.34
CA ASP A 54 -11.32 14.61 6.39
C ASP A 54 -9.88 14.72 5.90
N MET A 55 -8.89 14.43 6.75
CA MET A 55 -7.49 14.30 6.36
C MET A 55 -7.29 13.30 5.21
N ILE A 56 -7.94 12.13 5.28
CA ILE A 56 -7.81 11.09 4.26
C ILE A 56 -8.48 11.56 2.97
N ILE A 57 -9.68 12.16 3.07
CA ILE A 57 -10.45 12.62 1.91
C ILE A 57 -9.81 13.83 1.23
N ALA A 58 -9.18 14.74 1.97
CA ALA A 58 -8.52 15.94 1.45
C ALA A 58 -7.40 15.61 0.44
N ARG A 59 -6.82 14.41 0.49
CA ARG A 59 -5.82 13.93 -0.48
C ARG A 59 -6.43 13.39 -1.78
N GLY A 60 -7.74 13.24 -1.83
CA GLY A 60 -8.47 12.75 -2.99
C GLY A 60 -8.60 11.23 -3.05
N THR A 61 -9.57 10.80 -3.86
CA THR A 61 -9.90 9.40 -4.12
C THR A 61 -9.86 9.11 -5.61
N GLU A 62 -9.62 7.86 -5.96
CA GLU A 62 -9.68 7.35 -7.32
C GLU A 62 -10.63 6.14 -7.34
N GLU A 63 -11.58 6.13 -8.26
CA GLU A 63 -12.50 5.00 -8.41
C GLU A 63 -12.12 4.16 -9.61
N TYR A 64 -12.02 2.84 -9.42
CA TYR A 64 -11.78 1.90 -10.51
C TYR A 64 -12.65 0.66 -10.36
N ILE A 65 -12.84 -0.06 -11.47
CA ILE A 65 -13.63 -1.29 -11.49
C ILE A 65 -12.69 -2.49 -11.45
N ASP A 66 -12.90 -3.36 -10.48
CA ASP A 66 -12.21 -4.64 -10.37
C ASP A 66 -13.23 -5.78 -10.39
N SER A 67 -13.19 -6.62 -11.43
CA SER A 67 -14.12 -7.76 -11.57
C SER A 67 -15.59 -7.38 -11.33
N LYS A 68 -16.03 -6.31 -12.01
CA LYS A 68 -17.37 -5.69 -11.89
C LYS A 68 -17.71 -5.11 -10.51
N LYS A 69 -16.75 -4.98 -9.60
CA LYS A 69 -16.92 -4.30 -8.31
C LYS A 69 -16.27 -2.93 -8.36
N LYS A 70 -17.02 -1.90 -7.96
CA LYS A 70 -16.48 -0.55 -7.78
C LYS A 70 -15.58 -0.52 -6.54
N ILE A 71 -14.33 -0.13 -6.72
CA ILE A 71 -13.33 0.01 -5.65
C ILE A 71 -12.87 1.47 -5.64
N VAL A 72 -12.92 2.08 -4.46
CA VAL A 72 -12.35 3.38 -4.14
C VAL A 72 -10.93 3.19 -3.59
N ARG A 73 -9.95 3.76 -4.27
CA ARG A 73 -8.58 3.92 -3.79
C ARG A 73 -8.43 5.30 -3.14
N TYR A 74 -7.84 5.34 -1.96
CA TYR A 74 -7.57 6.58 -1.24
C TYR A 74 -6.11 6.95 -1.43
N ARG A 75 -5.84 8.08 -2.10
CA ARG A 75 -4.48 8.54 -2.43
C ARG A 75 -3.62 8.81 -1.20
N PHE A 76 -4.28 9.08 -0.06
CA PHE A 76 -3.63 9.19 1.24
C PHE A 76 -2.68 8.02 1.56
N PHE A 77 -3.04 6.78 1.20
CA PHE A 77 -2.22 5.61 1.50
C PHE A 77 -1.14 5.31 0.44
N SER A 78 -1.16 5.99 -0.71
CA SER A 78 -0.19 5.84 -1.80
C SER A 78 0.84 6.98 -1.88
N ASP A 79 0.41 8.23 -1.65
CA ASP A 79 1.17 9.42 -2.10
C ASP A 79 1.93 10.13 -0.97
N LEU A 80 1.53 9.92 0.29
CA LEU A 80 2.04 10.70 1.43
C LEU A 80 3.47 10.33 1.85
N ALA A 81 3.97 9.20 1.36
CA ALA A 81 5.34 8.80 1.53
C ALA A 81 6.00 8.81 0.16
N ALA A 82 7.04 9.62 -0.01
CA ALA A 82 8.00 9.46 -1.09
C ALA A 82 8.49 7.99 -1.10
N ASP A 83 7.79 7.15 -1.88
CA ASP A 83 7.79 5.70 -2.07
C ASP A 83 7.88 4.74 -0.85
N LYS A 84 8.46 5.15 0.28
CA LYS A 84 8.87 4.25 1.37
C LYS A 84 7.68 3.56 2.06
N ASP A 85 6.63 4.30 2.40
CA ASP A 85 5.54 3.78 3.24
C ASP A 85 4.22 3.52 2.49
N ALA A 86 4.18 3.70 1.16
CA ALA A 86 2.98 3.45 0.34
C ALA A 86 2.41 2.03 0.54
N VAL A 87 1.08 1.93 0.67
CA VAL A 87 0.38 0.66 0.85
C VAL A 87 -0.24 0.22 -0.48
N TYR A 88 0.16 -0.96 -0.95
CA TYR A 88 -0.28 -1.53 -2.22
C TYR A 88 -1.27 -2.67 -2.02
N GLY A 89 -2.14 -2.93 -3.00
CA GLY A 89 -3.02 -4.11 -3.04
C GLY A 89 -4.03 -4.29 -1.90
N LEU A 90 -4.21 -3.30 -1.00
CA LEU A 90 -5.09 -3.38 0.19
C LEU A 90 -6.28 -2.42 0.12
N ASP A 91 -6.70 -2.01 -1.08
CA ASP A 91 -7.80 -1.04 -1.30
C ASP A 91 -9.12 -1.45 -0.61
N ILE A 92 -9.47 -2.74 -0.60
CA ILE A 92 -10.70 -3.24 0.04
C ILE A 92 -10.64 -3.15 1.58
N PRO A 93 -9.59 -3.66 2.27
CA PRO A 93 -9.41 -3.40 3.70
C PRO A 93 -9.38 -1.91 4.06
N LEU A 94 -8.68 -1.09 3.27
CA LEU A 94 -8.59 0.36 3.51
C LEU A 94 -9.96 1.04 3.36
N GLN A 95 -10.80 0.64 2.40
CA GLN A 95 -12.19 1.10 2.33
C GLN A 95 -12.98 0.78 3.58
N ARG A 96 -12.84 -0.42 4.15
CA ARG A 96 -13.51 -0.77 5.39
C ARG A 96 -13.08 0.16 6.52
N LEU A 97 -11.77 0.41 6.65
CA LEU A 97 -11.23 1.36 7.63
C LEU A 97 -11.81 2.77 7.43
N VAL A 98 -11.79 3.30 6.21
CA VAL A 98 -12.30 4.64 5.94
C VAL A 98 -13.81 4.72 6.10
N HIS A 99 -14.57 3.66 5.82
CA HIS A 99 -16.00 3.60 6.11
C HIS A 99 -16.30 3.62 7.62
N VAL A 100 -15.48 2.94 8.43
CA VAL A 100 -15.58 3.00 9.89
C VAL A 100 -15.32 4.41 10.38
N LEU A 101 -14.26 5.06 9.91
CA LEU A 101 -13.95 6.46 10.23
C LEU A 101 -15.06 7.42 9.77
N LYS A 102 -15.62 7.21 8.58
CA LYS A 102 -16.75 8.00 8.07
C LYS A 102 -17.97 7.87 8.98
N ALA A 103 -18.34 6.65 9.35
CA ALA A 103 -19.49 6.41 10.23
C ALA A 103 -19.26 6.99 11.64
N ALA A 104 -18.05 6.86 12.19
CA ALA A 104 -17.65 7.46 13.46
C ALA A 104 -17.67 9.00 13.41
N SER A 105 -17.26 9.60 12.29
CA SER A 105 -17.30 11.07 12.10
C SER A 105 -18.71 11.67 12.15
N GLN A 106 -19.74 10.81 11.95
CA GLN A 106 -21.16 11.16 11.99
C GLN A 106 -21.85 10.67 13.27
N ALA A 107 -21.11 10.13 14.24
CA ALA A 107 -21.61 9.57 15.50
C ALA A 107 -22.66 8.44 15.30
N TYR A 108 -22.41 7.53 14.35
CA TYR A 108 -23.29 6.39 14.06
C TYR A 108 -22.99 5.12 14.88
N GLY A 109 -22.17 5.22 15.94
CA GLY A 109 -21.83 4.14 16.84
C GLY A 109 -20.39 3.62 16.76
N PRO A 110 -19.71 3.59 15.59
CA PRO A 110 -18.32 3.15 15.51
C PRO A 110 -17.31 3.94 16.33
N GLU A 111 -17.60 5.20 16.65
CA GLU A 111 -16.80 6.03 17.55
C GLU A 111 -16.66 5.41 18.95
N LYS A 112 -17.64 4.59 19.37
CA LYS A 112 -17.66 3.97 20.70
C LYS A 112 -16.90 2.64 20.80
N ARG A 113 -16.02 2.36 19.83
CA ARG A 113 -15.34 1.07 19.67
C ARG A 113 -13.89 1.23 19.23
N VAL A 114 -13.04 0.31 19.67
CA VAL A 114 -11.65 0.18 19.22
C VAL A 114 -11.62 -0.28 17.78
N ILE A 115 -10.83 0.38 16.93
CA ILE A 115 -10.53 -0.15 15.60
C ILE A 115 -9.38 -1.15 15.73
N LEU A 116 -9.65 -2.45 15.54
CA LEU A 116 -8.62 -3.50 15.63
C LEU A 116 -8.18 -3.96 14.24
N LEU A 117 -6.95 -3.61 13.86
CA LEU A 117 -6.32 -4.14 12.67
C LEU A 117 -5.78 -5.54 12.98
N HIS A 118 -6.32 -6.55 12.30
CA HIS A 118 -5.99 -7.95 12.53
C HIS A 118 -5.38 -8.57 11.27
N GLY A 119 -4.34 -9.39 11.39
CA GLY A 119 -3.78 -10.11 10.25
C GLY A 119 -2.37 -10.64 10.49
N PRO A 120 -1.76 -11.30 9.51
CA PRO A 120 -0.46 -11.95 9.69
C PRO A 120 0.69 -10.93 9.81
N VAL A 121 1.83 -11.38 10.33
CA VAL A 121 3.00 -10.49 10.57
C VAL A 121 3.53 -9.95 9.25
N GLY A 122 3.69 -8.63 9.14
CA GLY A 122 4.14 -8.01 7.88
C GLY A 122 3.03 -7.69 6.87
N SER A 123 1.75 -7.76 7.26
CA SER A 123 0.60 -7.34 6.43
C SER A 123 0.33 -5.83 6.44
N SER A 124 1.33 -4.97 6.64
CA SER A 124 1.18 -3.50 6.63
C SER A 124 0.30 -2.85 7.72
N LYS A 125 -0.20 -3.57 8.74
CA LYS A 125 -1.00 -3.00 9.85
C LYS A 125 -0.36 -1.77 10.50
N SER A 126 0.85 -1.91 11.04
CA SER A 126 1.57 -0.78 11.67
C SER A 126 1.97 0.29 10.65
N THR A 127 2.14 -0.07 9.36
CA THR A 127 2.36 0.92 8.30
C THR A 127 1.13 1.80 8.10
N ILE A 128 -0.07 1.24 8.12
CA ILE A 128 -1.33 1.99 8.01
C ILE A 128 -1.45 2.99 9.16
N VAL A 129 -1.25 2.55 10.41
CA VAL A 129 -1.35 3.44 11.59
C VAL A 129 -0.26 4.52 11.56
N ARG A 130 0.97 4.17 11.19
CA ARG A 130 2.06 5.13 11.00
C ARG A 130 1.75 6.18 9.94
N LEU A 131 1.10 5.81 8.83
CA LEU A 131 0.64 6.77 7.82
C LEU A 131 -0.45 7.69 8.38
N LEU A 132 -1.40 7.17 9.17
CA LEU A 132 -2.40 7.99 9.85
C LEU A 132 -1.75 9.01 10.81
N LYS A 133 -0.78 8.58 11.64
CA LYS A 133 -0.03 9.46 12.55
C LYS A 133 0.72 10.56 11.81
N LYS A 134 1.52 10.19 10.79
CA LYS A 134 2.27 11.15 9.96
C LYS A 134 1.34 12.10 9.21
N GLY A 135 0.27 11.57 8.63
CA GLY A 135 -0.75 12.32 7.95
C GLY A 135 -1.42 13.33 8.87
N LEU A 136 -1.74 12.94 10.10
CA LEU A 136 -2.45 13.77 11.07
C LEU A 136 -1.55 14.91 11.56
N ALA A 137 -0.28 14.62 11.85
CA ALA A 137 0.72 15.64 12.16
C ALA A 137 0.89 16.66 11.01
N ALA A 138 0.96 16.18 9.77
CA ALA A 138 1.07 17.05 8.59
C ALA A 138 -0.22 17.85 8.32
N TYR A 139 -1.38 17.22 8.45
CA TYR A 139 -2.68 17.87 8.25
C TYR A 139 -2.94 18.93 9.31
N SER A 140 -2.54 18.69 10.56
CA SER A 140 -2.64 19.69 11.63
C SER A 140 -1.83 20.96 11.38
N ARG A 141 -0.91 20.96 10.40
CA ARG A 141 -0.13 22.13 9.97
C ARG A 141 -0.76 22.89 8.80
N THR A 142 -1.83 22.38 8.19
CA THR A 142 -2.55 23.10 7.12
C THR A 142 -3.65 23.97 7.72
N ASP A 143 -4.20 24.88 6.91
CA ASP A 143 -5.39 25.65 7.28
C ASP A 143 -6.63 24.78 7.45
N GLU A 144 -6.80 23.75 6.60
CA GLU A 144 -7.95 22.84 6.64
C GLU A 144 -7.95 21.94 7.87
N GLY A 145 -6.75 21.52 8.32
CA GLY A 145 -6.57 20.73 9.53
C GLY A 145 -6.37 21.57 10.78
N ALA A 146 -6.70 22.87 10.74
CA ALA A 146 -6.50 23.74 11.87
C ALA A 146 -7.36 23.38 13.07
N LEU A 147 -6.73 23.41 14.24
CA LEU A 147 -7.36 23.20 15.54
C LEU A 147 -6.62 24.04 16.58
N TYR A 148 -7.34 24.35 17.66
CA TYR A 148 -6.91 25.27 18.70
C TYR A 148 -7.09 24.64 20.08
N THR A 149 -6.33 25.15 21.02
CA THR A 149 -6.48 24.87 22.45
C THR A 149 -6.24 26.16 23.23
N PHE A 150 -6.26 26.10 24.55
CA PHE A 150 -6.11 27.27 25.38
C PHE A 150 -5.16 27.05 26.55
N GLU A 151 -4.81 28.16 27.17
CA GLU A 151 -4.03 28.23 28.39
C GLU A 151 -4.57 29.37 29.26
N TRP A 152 -4.37 29.22 30.57
CA TRP A 152 -4.78 30.21 31.56
C TRP A 152 -3.64 31.18 31.83
N ARG A 153 -3.97 32.47 31.89
CA ARG A 153 -3.09 33.58 32.27
C ARG A 153 -3.58 34.15 33.60
N LEU A 154 -3.06 33.58 34.69
CA LEU A 154 -3.47 33.89 36.04
C LEU A 154 -2.55 34.94 36.65
N PRO A 155 -3.08 35.96 37.36
CA PRO A 155 -2.24 36.89 38.10
C PRO A 155 -1.49 36.16 39.24
N LYS A 156 -0.17 36.30 39.31
CA LYS A 156 0.70 35.78 40.40
C LYS A 156 1.64 36.89 40.87
N ASP A 157 2.12 36.85 42.11
CA ASP A 157 2.93 37.93 42.68
C ASP A 157 4.12 38.31 41.77
N GLY A 158 4.10 39.52 41.23
CA GLY A 158 5.14 40.05 40.33
C GLY A 158 5.06 39.61 38.86
N GLY A 159 3.98 38.96 38.41
CA GLY A 159 3.84 38.57 37.00
C GLY A 159 2.54 37.87 36.62
N VAL A 160 2.59 37.09 35.55
CA VAL A 160 1.48 36.26 35.05
C VAL A 160 1.95 34.81 35.03
N GLU A 161 1.22 33.95 35.74
CA GLU A 161 1.39 32.50 35.64
C GLU A 161 0.64 31.98 34.42
N VAL A 162 1.36 31.27 33.56
CA VAL A 162 0.79 30.59 32.40
C VAL A 162 0.57 29.13 32.74
N PHE A 163 -0.68 28.67 32.69
CA PHE A 163 -1.06 27.28 32.89
C PHE A 163 -1.71 26.72 31.63
N PRO A 164 -0.96 25.99 30.77
CA PRO A 164 -1.53 25.34 29.59
C PRO A 164 -2.60 24.32 29.96
N CYS A 165 -3.68 24.25 29.17
CA CYS A 165 -4.64 23.17 29.32
C CYS A 165 -3.92 21.82 29.11
N PRO A 166 -3.85 20.95 30.14
CA PRO A 166 -3.01 19.76 30.09
C PRO A 166 -3.61 18.66 29.20
N MET A 167 -4.90 18.78 28.86
CA MET A 167 -5.62 17.89 27.96
C MET A 167 -5.77 18.49 26.55
N HIS A 168 -5.19 19.66 26.26
CA HIS A 168 -5.35 20.33 24.96
C HIS A 168 -6.80 20.49 24.50
N GLU A 169 -7.69 20.77 25.45
CA GLU A 169 -9.13 20.79 25.22
C GLU A 169 -9.57 21.84 24.21
N GLU A 170 -10.72 21.57 23.59
CA GLU A 170 -11.43 22.48 22.70
C GLU A 170 -11.87 23.75 23.46
N PRO A 171 -11.44 24.96 23.06
CA PRO A 171 -11.76 26.18 23.80
C PRO A 171 -13.26 26.42 24.01
N LEU A 172 -14.15 25.97 23.10
CA LEU A 172 -15.60 26.10 23.31
C LEU A 172 -16.10 25.39 24.58
N ARG A 173 -15.32 24.48 25.20
CA ARG A 173 -15.65 23.87 26.51
C ARG A 173 -15.66 24.89 27.66
N LEU A 174 -15.02 26.06 27.51
CA LEU A 174 -15.08 27.17 28.47
C LEU A 174 -16.47 27.79 28.61
N ILE A 175 -17.35 27.57 27.62
CA ILE A 175 -18.76 27.96 27.69
C ILE A 175 -19.47 26.89 28.54
N PRO A 176 -20.22 27.29 29.60
CA PRO A 176 -21.00 26.36 30.40
C PRO A 176 -21.88 25.45 29.54
N GLN A 177 -21.91 24.14 29.84
CA GLN A 177 -22.53 23.11 29.00
C GLN A 177 -23.99 23.45 28.63
N GLU A 178 -24.76 23.94 29.60
CA GLU A 178 -26.17 24.33 29.45
C GLU A 178 -26.37 25.47 28.43
N LEU A 179 -25.36 26.34 28.27
CA LEU A 179 -25.43 27.51 27.39
C LEU A 179 -24.95 27.20 25.97
N ARG A 180 -24.13 26.16 25.76
CA ARG A 180 -23.50 25.87 24.45
C ARG A 180 -24.52 25.78 23.31
N PRO A 181 -25.65 25.03 23.41
CA PRO A 181 -26.61 24.94 22.30
C PRO A 181 -27.28 26.27 21.97
N LYS A 182 -27.45 27.14 22.97
CA LYS A 182 -28.02 28.48 22.78
C LYS A 182 -27.00 29.40 22.12
N VAL A 183 -25.77 29.45 22.65
CA VAL A 183 -24.66 30.25 22.13
C VAL A 183 -24.34 29.88 20.68
N ILE A 184 -24.21 28.58 20.37
CA ILE A 184 -23.90 28.11 19.02
C ILE A 184 -24.92 28.62 18.00
N ARG A 185 -26.21 28.61 18.36
CA ARG A 185 -27.29 29.12 17.49
C ARG A 185 -27.31 30.64 17.42
N GLU A 186 -27.29 31.34 18.55
CA GLU A 186 -27.42 32.80 18.59
C GLU A 186 -26.21 33.52 18.01
N LEU A 187 -25.00 32.96 18.18
CA LEU A 187 -23.77 33.52 17.63
C LEU A 187 -23.46 33.01 16.22
N GLY A 188 -24.30 32.15 15.64
CA GLY A 188 -24.10 31.59 14.30
C GLY A 188 -22.76 30.85 14.16
N LEU A 189 -22.41 30.03 15.16
CA LEU A 189 -21.18 29.24 15.17
C LEU A 189 -21.46 27.94 14.41
N GLY A 190 -21.14 27.89 13.11
CA GLY A 190 -21.42 26.74 12.25
C GLY A 190 -22.28 27.08 11.04
N ASP A 191 -22.32 26.16 10.09
CA ASP A 191 -23.13 26.25 8.89
C ASP A 191 -23.85 24.92 8.58
N GLU A 192 -24.61 24.86 7.48
CA GLU A 192 -25.32 23.64 7.07
C GLU A 192 -24.38 22.46 6.78
N ARG A 193 -23.13 22.73 6.43
CA ARG A 193 -22.11 21.73 6.05
C ARG A 193 -21.30 21.26 7.26
N CYS A 194 -21.09 22.12 8.25
CA CYS A 194 -20.29 21.88 9.44
C CYS A 194 -21.03 22.38 10.68
N ARG A 195 -21.75 21.45 11.33
CA ARG A 195 -22.42 21.71 12.61
C ARG A 195 -21.40 21.65 13.74
N VAL A 196 -21.26 22.74 14.48
CA VAL A 196 -20.41 22.79 15.68
C VAL A 196 -21.09 21.98 16.78
N HIS A 197 -20.38 20.96 17.27
CA HIS A 197 -20.80 20.15 18.41
C HIS A 197 -19.65 20.05 19.41
N VAL A 198 -19.95 20.34 20.68
CA VAL A 198 -18.94 20.44 21.74
C VAL A 198 -19.37 19.55 22.90
N GLU A 199 -18.79 18.35 22.94
CA GLU A 199 -19.01 17.35 23.98
C GLU A 199 -17.97 17.47 25.10
N GLY A 200 -18.34 16.94 26.28
CA GLY A 200 -17.51 16.86 27.46
C GLY A 200 -17.40 18.16 28.27
N ASP A 201 -16.78 18.06 29.43
CA ASP A 201 -16.48 19.15 30.36
C ASP A 201 -14.99 19.48 30.38
N LEU A 202 -14.64 20.57 31.06
CA LEU A 202 -13.26 20.92 31.35
C LEU A 202 -12.60 19.85 32.21
N CYS A 203 -11.34 19.53 31.91
CA CYS A 203 -10.55 18.60 32.71
C CYS A 203 -10.41 19.09 34.17
N PRO A 204 -10.10 18.21 35.14
CA PRO A 204 -10.09 18.57 36.56
C PRO A 204 -9.25 19.82 36.90
N ALA A 205 -8.09 19.99 36.26
CA ALA A 205 -7.23 21.16 36.49
C ALA A 205 -7.85 22.46 35.95
N CYS A 206 -8.33 22.43 34.70
CA CYS A 206 -9.00 23.58 34.08
C CYS A 206 -10.32 23.93 34.78
N ARG A 207 -11.09 22.93 35.23
CA ARG A 207 -12.32 23.12 35.99
C ARG A 207 -12.07 23.75 37.36
N TYR A 208 -10.98 23.36 38.03
CA TYR A 208 -10.57 23.98 39.29
C TYR A 208 -10.24 25.47 39.08
N ILE A 209 -9.41 25.79 38.08
CA ILE A 209 -9.05 27.17 37.75
C ILE A 209 -10.29 27.98 37.36
N PHE A 210 -11.14 27.45 36.48
CA PHE A 210 -12.38 28.10 36.06
C PHE A 210 -13.27 28.43 37.28
N ARG A 211 -13.45 27.48 38.21
CA ARG A 211 -14.26 27.70 39.42
C ARG A 211 -13.66 28.78 40.33
N ASP A 212 -12.34 28.76 40.56
CA ASP A 212 -11.67 29.77 41.36
C ASP A 212 -11.83 31.17 40.74
N GLN A 213 -11.62 31.28 39.43
CA GLN A 213 -11.79 32.54 38.70
C GLN A 213 -13.24 33.03 38.71
N MET A 214 -14.23 32.15 38.60
CA MET A 214 -15.65 32.50 38.74
C MET A 214 -15.95 33.08 40.14
N LEU A 215 -15.38 32.50 41.20
CA LEU A 215 -15.56 33.02 42.57
C LEU A 215 -14.94 34.41 42.71
N ARG A 216 -13.69 34.58 42.25
CA ARG A 216 -12.99 35.89 42.28
C ARG A 216 -13.72 36.96 41.48
N SER A 217 -14.30 36.56 40.35
CA SER A 217 -15.06 37.43 39.45
C SER A 217 -16.52 37.63 39.87
N ARG A 218 -16.94 37.10 41.03
CA ARG A 218 -18.32 37.16 41.54
C ARG A 218 -19.37 36.63 40.55
N GLY A 219 -19.00 35.59 39.79
CA GLY A 219 -19.87 34.93 38.81
C GLY A 219 -19.84 35.53 37.40
N ASP A 220 -19.01 36.54 37.14
CA ASP A 220 -18.87 37.16 35.82
C ASP A 220 -18.00 36.32 34.88
N TRP A 221 -18.65 35.57 33.98
CA TRP A 221 -17.97 34.69 33.00
C TRP A 221 -17.06 35.47 32.04
N ALA A 222 -17.44 36.70 31.66
CA ALA A 222 -16.65 37.50 30.72
C ALA A 222 -15.26 37.80 31.29
N LYS A 223 -15.19 38.16 32.59
CA LYS A 223 -13.92 38.34 33.30
C LYS A 223 -13.10 37.06 33.43
N VAL A 224 -13.75 35.90 33.52
CA VAL A 224 -13.03 34.62 33.57
C VAL A 224 -12.32 34.34 32.24
N VAL A 225 -12.99 34.56 31.11
CA VAL A 225 -12.38 34.32 29.79
C VAL A 225 -11.33 35.35 29.38
N GLU A 226 -11.30 36.53 30.02
CA GLU A 226 -10.16 37.48 29.87
C GLU A 226 -8.83 36.86 30.33
N HIS A 227 -8.87 35.90 31.25
CA HIS A 227 -7.70 35.14 31.69
C HIS A 227 -7.35 33.97 30.76
N VAL A 228 -7.98 33.85 29.60
CA VAL A 228 -7.73 32.75 28.65
C VAL A 228 -7.02 33.28 27.42
N ARG A 229 -5.91 32.63 27.06
CA ARG A 229 -5.25 32.78 25.76
C ARG A 229 -5.49 31.52 24.95
N VAL A 230 -6.14 31.67 23.80
CA VAL A 230 -6.31 30.59 22.82
C VAL A 230 -5.08 30.55 21.93
N ARG A 231 -4.61 29.35 21.58
CA ARG A 231 -3.44 29.13 20.74
C ARG A 231 -3.66 28.03 19.72
N ARG A 232 -2.96 28.13 18.61
CA ARG A 232 -2.91 27.09 17.58
C ARG A 232 -2.31 25.81 18.16
N LEU A 233 -2.98 24.67 17.94
CA LEU A 233 -2.49 23.36 18.34
C LEU A 233 -1.98 22.60 17.12
N VAL A 234 -0.71 22.20 17.16
CA VAL A 234 -0.07 21.39 16.13
C VAL A 234 0.21 20.01 16.70
N LEU A 235 -0.28 18.97 16.03
CA LEU A 235 -0.13 17.59 16.49
C LEU A 235 1.26 17.07 16.10
N SER A 236 1.87 16.31 17.01
CA SER A 236 3.23 15.80 16.88
C SER A 236 3.40 14.53 17.70
N GLU A 237 3.73 13.42 17.03
CA GLU A 237 4.13 12.18 17.69
C GLU A 237 5.42 12.35 18.48
N LYS A 238 6.38 13.12 17.93
CA LYS A 238 7.71 13.32 18.56
C LYS A 238 7.63 14.15 19.83
N ASP A 239 6.77 15.16 19.84
CA ASP A 239 6.57 16.04 20.98
C ASP A 239 5.47 15.54 21.92
N ARG A 240 4.87 14.37 21.63
CA ARG A 240 3.76 13.75 22.38
C ARG A 240 2.57 14.72 22.53
N VAL A 241 2.06 15.22 21.40
CA VAL A 241 0.89 16.12 21.33
C VAL A 241 -0.13 15.59 20.31
N GLY A 242 -1.29 15.16 20.80
CA GLY A 242 -2.41 14.61 20.03
C GLY A 242 -2.12 13.28 19.32
N ILE A 243 -0.94 12.69 19.53
CA ILE A 243 -0.58 11.40 18.95
C ILE A 243 0.12 10.57 20.03
N GLY A 244 -0.58 9.56 20.54
CA GLY A 244 -0.08 8.61 21.53
C GLY A 244 0.29 7.25 20.92
N THR A 245 1.18 6.52 21.57
CA THR A 245 1.55 5.15 21.17
C THR A 245 1.86 4.33 22.41
N PHE A 246 1.02 3.35 22.68
CA PHE A 246 1.22 2.41 23.76
C PHE A 246 1.76 1.08 23.22
N GLN A 247 2.84 0.61 23.83
CA GLN A 247 3.43 -0.69 23.56
C GLN A 247 3.49 -1.51 24.86
N PRO A 248 2.88 -2.70 24.91
CA PRO A 248 2.94 -3.56 26.08
C PRO A 248 4.40 -3.95 26.35
N LYS A 249 4.86 -3.65 27.56
CA LYS A 249 6.08 -4.21 28.15
C LYS A 249 5.75 -5.52 28.87
N ASP A 250 6.73 -6.13 29.53
CA ASP A 250 6.48 -7.31 30.39
C ASP A 250 5.30 -7.06 31.35
N GLU A 251 4.33 -7.98 31.40
CA GLU A 251 3.04 -7.84 32.11
C GLU A 251 3.24 -7.42 33.58
N LYS A 252 4.33 -7.88 34.21
CA LYS A 252 4.66 -7.57 35.61
C LYS A 252 5.09 -6.12 35.86
N ASN A 253 5.43 -5.38 34.81
CA ASN A 253 5.98 -4.02 34.88
C ASN A 253 5.06 -2.97 34.25
N GLN A 254 3.79 -3.31 33.99
CA GLN A 254 2.82 -2.36 33.44
C GLN A 254 2.06 -1.67 34.58
N ASP A 255 1.97 -0.34 34.54
CA ASP A 255 1.14 0.47 35.46
C ASP A 255 0.07 1.25 34.67
N SER A 256 -1.17 1.21 35.13
CA SER A 256 -2.32 2.01 34.65
C SER A 256 -2.03 3.51 34.53
N THR A 257 -1.06 4.02 35.29
CA THR A 257 -0.59 5.41 35.20
C THR A 257 0.04 5.73 33.83
N GLU A 258 0.60 4.74 33.11
CA GLU A 258 1.12 4.94 31.75
C GLU A 258 -0.02 5.35 30.77
N LEU A 259 -1.27 5.01 31.05
CA LEU A 259 -2.43 5.40 30.23
C LEU A 259 -3.11 6.67 30.71
N THR A 260 -3.22 6.88 32.03
CA THR A 260 -4.09 7.90 32.62
C THR A 260 -3.38 9.04 33.36
N GLY A 261 -2.05 8.94 33.52
CA GLY A 261 -1.21 9.90 34.25
C GLY A 261 -1.01 9.56 35.72
N ASP A 262 -0.21 10.37 36.43
CA ASP A 262 0.05 10.21 37.86
C ASP A 262 0.23 11.55 38.61
N ILE A 263 0.24 11.49 39.93
CA ILE A 263 0.45 12.63 40.82
C ILE A 263 1.90 13.13 40.74
N ASN A 264 2.06 14.43 40.57
CA ASN A 264 3.37 15.08 40.56
C ASN A 264 3.75 15.58 41.96
N TYR A 265 4.58 14.81 42.66
CA TYR A 265 5.03 15.15 44.02
C TYR A 265 5.71 16.53 44.13
N ARG A 266 6.36 17.04 43.07
CA ARG A 266 6.95 18.39 43.09
C ARG A 266 5.87 19.47 43.09
N LYS A 267 4.81 19.29 42.29
CA LYS A 267 3.68 20.21 42.24
C LYS A 267 2.82 20.17 43.52
N ILE A 268 2.82 19.06 44.26
CA ILE A 268 2.20 19.02 45.60
C ILE A 268 2.84 20.05 46.52
N ALA A 269 4.17 20.22 46.48
CA ALA A 269 4.83 21.23 47.30
C ALA A 269 4.46 22.67 46.90
N GLU A 270 4.12 22.89 45.62
CA GLU A 270 3.67 24.19 45.11
C GLU A 270 2.20 24.47 45.44
N TYR A 271 1.31 23.50 45.25
CA TYR A 271 -0.14 23.67 45.42
C TYR A 271 -0.67 23.23 46.80
N GLY A 272 0.17 22.62 47.62
CA GLY A 272 -0.09 22.28 49.01
C GLY A 272 -0.86 20.97 49.25
N SER A 273 -1.36 20.28 48.22
CA SER A 273 -2.13 19.04 48.38
C SER A 273 -2.05 18.12 47.15
N ASP A 274 -2.07 16.81 47.41
CA ASP A 274 -2.24 15.76 46.40
C ASP A 274 -3.68 15.67 45.86
N SER A 275 -4.62 16.38 46.48
CA SER A 275 -6.01 16.52 46.05
C SER A 275 -6.23 17.75 45.18
N ASP A 276 -5.21 18.57 44.93
CA ASP A 276 -5.27 19.66 43.95
C ASP A 276 -5.03 19.11 42.54
N PRO A 277 -5.99 19.21 41.60
CA PRO A 277 -5.85 18.63 40.27
C PRO A 277 -4.75 19.27 39.43
N ARG A 278 -4.25 20.47 39.79
CA ARG A 278 -3.10 21.10 39.13
C ARG A 278 -1.80 20.38 39.47
N ALA A 279 -1.76 19.62 40.58
CA ALA A 279 -0.64 18.77 40.96
C ALA A 279 -0.64 17.40 40.26
N PHE A 280 -1.62 17.10 39.41
CA PHE A 280 -1.64 15.88 38.59
C PHE A 280 -0.90 16.10 37.26
N ASN A 281 -0.14 15.11 36.79
CA ASN A 281 0.39 15.08 35.44
C ASN A 281 -0.60 14.32 34.55
N PHE A 282 -1.20 15.03 33.60
CA PHE A 282 -2.02 14.41 32.54
C PHE A 282 -1.09 14.06 31.37
N ASP A 283 -0.19 13.09 31.60
CA ASP A 283 0.84 12.66 30.65
C ASP A 283 0.78 11.16 30.31
N GLY A 284 -0.33 10.51 30.68
CA GLY A 284 -0.66 9.18 30.18
C GLY A 284 -0.98 9.21 28.68
N GLU A 285 -0.89 8.06 28.01
CA GLU A 285 -1.06 7.99 26.56
C GLU A 285 -2.44 8.47 26.07
N PHE A 286 -3.51 8.28 26.85
CA PHE A 286 -4.83 8.85 26.54
C PHE A 286 -4.89 10.37 26.72
N ASN A 287 -4.11 10.92 27.66
CA ASN A 287 -4.02 12.37 27.82
C ASN A 287 -3.27 13.00 26.64
N ILE A 288 -2.17 12.38 26.24
CA ILE A 288 -1.31 12.80 25.14
C ILE A 288 -2.02 12.73 23.80
N ALA A 289 -2.77 11.66 23.54
CA ALA A 289 -3.44 11.45 22.27
C ALA A 289 -4.71 12.30 22.08
N ASN A 290 -5.14 13.03 23.12
CA ASN A 290 -6.34 13.83 23.07
C ASN A 290 -6.33 14.81 21.88
N ARG A 291 -7.49 14.98 21.25
CA ARG A 291 -7.72 15.69 19.97
C ARG A 291 -7.11 15.00 18.74
N GLY A 292 -6.61 13.77 18.85
CA GLY A 292 -6.00 13.06 17.73
C GLY A 292 -6.14 11.55 17.79
N LEU A 293 -5.04 10.80 17.90
CA LEU A 293 -5.04 9.35 17.71
C LEU A 293 -4.08 8.64 18.67
N ILE A 294 -4.53 7.50 19.20
CA ILE A 294 -3.70 6.58 19.98
C ILE A 294 -3.55 5.24 19.26
N GLU A 295 -2.30 4.77 19.17
CA GLU A 295 -1.96 3.43 18.67
C GLU A 295 -1.70 2.47 19.84
N PHE A 296 -2.37 1.32 19.86
CA PHE A 296 -2.03 0.19 20.73
C PHE A 296 -1.34 -0.91 19.91
N ILE A 297 -0.03 -1.04 20.12
CA ILE A 297 0.81 -2.06 19.47
C ILE A 297 0.56 -3.40 20.16
N GLU A 298 0.15 -4.42 19.40
CA GLU A 298 -0.16 -5.75 19.98
C GLU A 298 -1.14 -5.69 21.15
N ILE A 299 -2.24 -4.93 20.98
CA ILE A 299 -3.26 -4.64 21.99
C ILE A 299 -3.80 -5.87 22.76
N LEU A 300 -3.72 -7.07 22.19
CA LEU A 300 -4.17 -8.30 22.84
C LEU A 300 -3.16 -8.92 23.80
N LYS A 301 -1.95 -8.34 23.93
CA LYS A 301 -0.95 -8.66 24.96
C LYS A 301 -1.04 -7.71 26.16
N LEU A 302 -2.05 -6.85 26.21
CA LEU A 302 -2.29 -6.00 27.38
C LEU A 302 -2.78 -6.84 28.55
N ASP A 303 -2.33 -6.46 29.75
CA ASP A 303 -2.90 -7.01 30.98
C ASP A 303 -4.39 -6.64 31.09
N VAL A 304 -5.18 -7.53 31.70
CA VAL A 304 -6.62 -7.38 31.91
C VAL A 304 -6.96 -6.06 32.64
N ALA A 305 -6.08 -5.57 33.52
CA ALA A 305 -6.28 -4.32 34.23
C ALA A 305 -6.45 -3.11 33.27
N PHE A 306 -5.70 -3.06 32.18
CA PHE A 306 -5.77 -1.96 31.20
C PHE A 306 -7.02 -2.03 30.31
N LEU A 307 -7.64 -3.20 30.21
CA LEU A 307 -8.87 -3.34 29.43
C LEU A 307 -10.00 -2.49 30.00
N TYR A 308 -10.08 -2.34 31.33
CA TYR A 308 -11.12 -1.53 31.95
C TYR A 308 -10.98 -0.04 31.58
N ASP A 309 -9.74 0.49 31.59
CA ASP A 309 -9.46 1.86 31.17
C ASP A 309 -9.78 2.04 29.67
N LEU A 310 -9.41 1.06 28.84
CA LEU A 310 -9.72 1.06 27.41
C LEU A 310 -11.23 1.00 27.12
N LEU A 311 -11.99 0.21 27.89
CA LEU A 311 -13.44 0.12 27.75
C LEU A 311 -14.12 1.44 28.12
N GLY A 312 -13.69 2.11 29.20
CA GLY A 312 -14.16 3.45 29.56
C GLY A 312 -13.83 4.49 28.49
N ALA A 313 -12.57 4.50 28.04
CA ALA A 313 -12.08 5.41 27.01
C ALA A 313 -12.85 5.26 25.68
N THR A 314 -13.20 4.04 25.31
CA THR A 314 -13.90 3.76 24.05
C THR A 314 -15.39 4.01 24.14
N GLN A 315 -16.06 3.56 25.20
CA GLN A 315 -17.53 3.60 25.27
C GLN A 315 -18.08 4.96 25.68
N GLU A 316 -17.45 5.55 26.69
CA GLU A 316 -17.90 6.78 27.35
C GLU A 316 -17.09 8.00 26.89
N HIS A 317 -16.00 7.79 26.15
CA HIS A 317 -15.04 8.86 25.82
C HIS A 317 -14.51 9.57 27.07
N VAL A 318 -14.29 8.80 28.15
CA VAL A 318 -13.73 9.32 29.40
C VAL A 318 -12.64 8.39 29.93
N ILE A 319 -11.68 8.98 30.62
CA ILE A 319 -10.69 8.26 31.43
C ILE A 319 -10.85 8.65 32.90
N LYS A 320 -10.38 7.81 33.81
CA LYS A 320 -10.43 8.06 35.26
C LYS A 320 -9.02 8.28 35.84
N PRO A 321 -8.53 9.54 35.87
CA PRO A 321 -7.30 9.85 36.57
C PRO A 321 -7.40 9.48 38.06
N LYS A 322 -6.32 8.95 38.63
CA LYS A 322 -6.25 8.54 40.03
C LYS A 322 -6.59 9.72 40.95
N LYS A 323 -7.50 9.51 41.91
CA LYS A 323 -8.02 10.52 42.88
C LYS A 323 -8.86 11.66 42.29
N PHE A 324 -9.00 11.80 40.97
CA PHE A 324 -9.76 12.91 40.35
C PHE A 324 -11.03 12.46 39.64
N ALA A 325 -11.86 13.42 39.22
CA ALA A 325 -13.06 13.15 38.43
C ALA A 325 -12.71 12.53 37.07
N GLN A 326 -13.67 11.84 36.46
CA GLN A 326 -13.53 11.38 35.07
C GLN A 326 -13.25 12.60 34.17
N THR A 327 -12.44 12.37 33.13
CA THR A 327 -11.98 13.40 32.20
C THR A 327 -12.33 12.97 30.78
N ASP A 328 -13.03 13.84 30.05
CA ASP A 328 -13.42 13.59 28.67
C ASP A 328 -12.20 13.60 27.73
N ILE A 329 -12.17 12.63 26.81
CA ILE A 329 -11.19 12.47 25.74
C ILE A 329 -11.88 12.52 24.37
N ASP A 330 -11.14 12.97 23.36
CA ASP A 330 -11.55 13.10 21.97
C ASP A 330 -10.44 12.53 21.10
N GLU A 331 -10.49 11.24 20.79
CA GLU A 331 -9.41 10.56 20.09
C GLU A 331 -9.89 9.31 19.33
N VAL A 332 -9.14 8.96 18.29
CA VAL A 332 -9.32 7.70 17.56
C VAL A 332 -8.43 6.63 18.19
N ILE A 333 -9.04 5.56 18.69
CA ILE A 333 -8.31 4.44 19.31
C ILE A 333 -8.13 3.31 18.29
N ILE A 334 -6.88 3.07 17.88
CA ILE A 334 -6.54 2.01 16.92
C ILE A 334 -5.56 1.03 17.56
N GLY A 335 -5.97 -0.23 17.65
CA GLY A 335 -5.11 -1.34 18.03
C GLY A 335 -4.72 -2.19 16.85
N HIS A 336 -3.57 -2.86 16.91
CA HIS A 336 -3.25 -3.90 15.95
C HIS A 336 -2.77 -5.18 16.63
N THR A 337 -3.11 -6.33 16.05
CA THR A 337 -2.71 -7.64 16.60
C THR A 337 -2.39 -8.64 15.50
N ASN A 338 -1.71 -9.73 15.88
CA ASN A 338 -1.42 -10.85 15.00
C ASN A 338 -2.44 -11.99 15.19
N GLU A 339 -2.46 -12.93 14.25
CA GLU A 339 -3.41 -14.06 14.29
C GLU A 339 -3.22 -14.97 15.52
N ALA A 340 -1.98 -15.20 15.94
CA ALA A 340 -1.69 -16.10 17.06
C ALA A 340 -2.27 -15.55 18.37
N GLU A 341 -2.08 -14.26 18.65
CA GLU A 341 -2.65 -13.60 19.82
C GLU A 341 -4.18 -13.49 19.72
N TYR A 342 -4.71 -13.21 18.52
CA TYR A 342 -6.17 -13.18 18.31
C TYR A 342 -6.83 -14.53 18.57
N ARG A 343 -6.20 -15.65 18.17
CA ARG A 343 -6.71 -16.99 18.46
C ARG A 343 -6.68 -17.34 19.95
N LYS A 344 -5.62 -16.95 20.67
CA LYS A 344 -5.58 -17.10 22.12
C LYS A 344 -6.72 -16.35 22.79
N LEU A 345 -7.04 -15.14 22.30
CA LEU A 345 -8.14 -14.32 22.80
C LEU A 345 -9.52 -14.95 22.59
N LEU A 346 -9.74 -15.67 21.47
CA LEU A 346 -11.05 -16.25 21.18
C LEU A 346 -11.57 -17.18 22.29
N ASN A 347 -10.65 -17.77 23.05
CA ASN A 347 -10.91 -18.75 24.11
C ASN A 347 -10.98 -18.14 25.53
N ASN A 348 -10.83 -16.82 25.68
CA ASN A 348 -10.80 -16.15 26.98
C ASN A 348 -12.10 -15.34 27.23
N GLU A 349 -12.88 -15.71 28.24
CA GLU A 349 -14.14 -15.05 28.63
C GLU A 349 -13.94 -13.59 29.07
N PHE A 350 -12.83 -13.26 29.76
CA PHE A 350 -12.55 -11.88 30.18
C PHE A 350 -12.36 -10.90 29.01
N MET A 351 -12.07 -11.43 27.82
CA MET A 351 -11.88 -10.66 26.60
C MET A 351 -13.15 -10.56 25.74
N GLU A 352 -14.27 -11.16 26.18
CA GLU A 352 -15.57 -11.03 25.51
C GLU A 352 -16.03 -9.57 25.46
N ALA A 353 -15.87 -8.83 26.58
CA ALA A 353 -16.17 -7.41 26.65
C ALA A 353 -15.38 -6.59 25.61
N LEU A 354 -14.10 -6.90 25.41
CA LEU A 354 -13.27 -6.23 24.40
C LEU A 354 -13.76 -6.57 22.98
N ARG A 355 -14.21 -7.80 22.74
CA ARG A 355 -14.68 -8.26 21.42
C ARG A 355 -15.89 -7.46 20.94
N ASP A 356 -16.87 -7.24 21.81
CA ASP A 356 -18.06 -6.44 21.49
C ASP A 356 -17.72 -4.95 21.30
N ARG A 357 -16.68 -4.48 21.98
CA ARG A 357 -16.17 -3.10 21.89
C ARG A 357 -15.12 -2.91 20.81
N THR A 358 -14.95 -3.88 19.92
CA THR A 358 -13.95 -3.84 18.87
C THR A 358 -14.58 -3.97 17.48
N ILE A 359 -14.17 -3.10 16.56
CA ILE A 359 -14.41 -3.26 15.13
C ILE A 359 -13.16 -3.89 14.52
N LYS A 360 -13.24 -5.19 14.26
CA LYS A 360 -12.17 -5.94 13.62
C LYS A 360 -12.11 -5.64 12.11
N ILE A 361 -10.93 -5.28 11.63
CA ILE A 361 -10.62 -5.12 10.21
C ILE A 361 -9.46 -6.05 9.86
N ASP A 362 -9.74 -7.05 9.02
CA ASP A 362 -8.72 -7.96 8.51
C ASP A 362 -7.85 -7.27 7.46
N ILE A 363 -6.54 -7.25 7.72
CA ILE A 363 -5.49 -6.79 6.84
C ILE A 363 -4.67 -8.02 6.39
N PRO A 364 -5.05 -8.68 5.29
CA PRO A 364 -4.35 -9.84 4.77
C PRO A 364 -3.05 -9.44 4.05
N TYR A 365 -2.24 -10.42 3.68
CA TYR A 365 -1.21 -10.22 2.66
C TYR A 365 -1.82 -9.95 1.29
N ILE A 366 -1.03 -9.31 0.41
CA ILE A 366 -1.43 -9.03 -0.97
C ILE A 366 -1.54 -10.33 -1.76
N THR A 367 -2.58 -10.39 -2.62
CA THR A 367 -2.88 -11.53 -3.51
C THR A 367 -2.84 -11.16 -5.00
N ARG A 368 -2.35 -9.96 -5.33
CA ARG A 368 -2.11 -9.49 -6.70
C ARG A 368 -0.62 -9.42 -6.97
N LEU A 369 -0.18 -10.02 -8.08
CA LEU A 369 1.23 -10.13 -8.44
C LEU A 369 1.84 -8.76 -8.71
N SER A 370 1.17 -7.95 -9.53
CA SER A 370 1.58 -6.59 -9.88
C SER A 370 1.79 -5.69 -8.66
N GLU A 371 0.94 -5.83 -7.63
CA GLU A 371 1.01 -5.03 -6.40
C GLU A 371 2.12 -5.52 -5.45
N GLU A 372 2.34 -6.85 -5.32
CA GLU A 372 3.43 -7.39 -4.50
C GLU A 372 4.80 -7.03 -5.09
N VAL A 373 4.95 -7.05 -6.42
CA VAL A 373 6.20 -6.65 -7.09
C VAL A 373 6.56 -5.20 -6.76
N LYS A 374 5.57 -4.30 -6.63
CA LYS A 374 5.80 -2.91 -6.23
C LYS A 374 6.39 -2.81 -4.82
N ILE A 375 6.04 -3.72 -3.89
CA ILE A 375 6.65 -3.74 -2.55
C ILE A 375 8.16 -3.96 -2.67
N TYR A 376 8.58 -4.98 -3.42
CA TYR A 376 10.00 -5.31 -3.52
C TYR A 376 10.79 -4.27 -4.30
N ARG A 377 10.22 -3.69 -5.37
CA ARG A 377 10.87 -2.62 -6.15
C ARG A 377 11.21 -1.36 -5.33
N LYS A 378 10.56 -1.12 -4.18
CA LYS A 378 10.90 0.02 -3.31
C LYS A 378 12.32 -0.05 -2.77
N ASP A 379 12.74 -1.24 -2.40
CA ASP A 379 14.04 -1.48 -1.76
C ASP A 379 15.05 -2.06 -2.75
N PHE A 380 14.57 -2.81 -3.74
CA PHE A 380 15.37 -3.49 -4.75
C PHE A 380 15.20 -2.84 -6.13
N ASN A 381 15.87 -1.70 -6.31
CA ASN A 381 15.96 -0.96 -7.57
C ASN A 381 17.39 -0.48 -7.83
N GLN A 382 17.65 0.01 -9.04
CA GLN A 382 18.98 0.45 -9.47
C GLN A 382 19.52 1.68 -8.72
N ASP A 383 18.64 2.51 -8.14
CA ASP A 383 19.07 3.69 -7.37
C ASP A 383 19.65 3.29 -6.00
N ARG A 384 19.08 2.25 -5.39
CA ARG A 384 19.49 1.75 -4.06
C ARG A 384 20.55 0.66 -4.13
N ILE A 385 20.42 -0.27 -5.06
CA ILE A 385 21.39 -1.35 -5.23
C ILE A 385 22.47 -0.87 -6.18
N ARG A 386 23.66 -0.64 -5.65
CA ARG A 386 24.83 -0.24 -6.43
C ARG A 386 25.71 -1.44 -6.70
N GLY A 387 26.17 -1.58 -7.95
CA GLY A 387 27.14 -2.61 -8.35
C GLY A 387 26.55 -3.97 -8.70
N THR A 388 25.24 -4.17 -8.51
CA THR A 388 24.56 -5.43 -8.88
C THR A 388 23.34 -5.13 -9.73
N HIS A 389 23.26 -5.73 -10.92
CA HIS A 389 22.08 -5.66 -11.76
C HIS A 389 21.03 -6.68 -11.27
N ILE A 390 19.76 -6.27 -11.16
CA ILE A 390 18.66 -7.23 -10.92
C ILE A 390 18.11 -7.63 -12.27
N ALA A 391 18.27 -8.90 -12.64
CA ALA A 391 17.75 -9.40 -13.90
C ALA A 391 16.22 -9.25 -13.98
N PRO A 392 15.66 -9.07 -15.20
CA PRO A 392 14.23 -9.10 -15.43
C PRO A 392 13.54 -10.31 -14.79
N HIS A 393 12.29 -10.12 -14.38
CA HIS A 393 11.47 -11.11 -13.68
C HIS A 393 11.96 -11.61 -12.30
N THR A 394 13.16 -11.28 -11.83
CA THR A 394 13.67 -11.76 -10.52
C THR A 394 12.70 -11.45 -9.37
N LEU A 395 12.29 -10.20 -9.22
CA LEU A 395 11.32 -9.79 -8.20
C LEU A 395 9.91 -10.35 -8.47
N GLN A 396 9.56 -10.52 -9.75
CA GLN A 396 8.26 -11.07 -10.15
C GLN A 396 8.13 -12.55 -9.78
N MET A 397 9.16 -13.36 -9.99
CA MET A 397 9.15 -14.78 -9.65
C MET A 397 9.14 -14.99 -8.14
N ALA A 398 9.90 -14.17 -7.39
CA ALA A 398 9.85 -14.18 -5.93
C ALA A 398 8.45 -13.80 -5.41
N ALA A 399 7.84 -12.74 -5.95
CA ALA A 399 6.47 -12.32 -5.62
C ALA A 399 5.42 -13.37 -5.99
N MET A 400 5.59 -14.01 -7.15
CA MET A 400 4.70 -15.07 -7.62
C MET A 400 4.70 -16.22 -6.63
N TRP A 401 5.88 -16.75 -6.28
CA TRP A 401 5.98 -17.82 -5.30
C TRP A 401 5.33 -17.43 -3.97
N ALA A 402 5.65 -16.25 -3.45
CA ALA A 402 5.07 -15.75 -2.20
C ALA A 402 3.54 -15.72 -2.24
N ILE A 403 2.93 -15.22 -3.32
CA ILE A 403 1.47 -15.18 -3.44
C ILE A 403 0.86 -16.56 -3.57
N LEU A 404 1.49 -17.48 -4.31
CA LEU A 404 0.99 -18.85 -4.40
C LEU A 404 0.91 -19.52 -3.02
N THR A 405 1.80 -19.17 -2.09
CA THR A 405 1.72 -19.66 -0.69
C THR A 405 0.56 -19.07 0.12
N ARG A 406 -0.03 -17.95 -0.33
CA ARG A 406 -1.07 -17.16 0.34
C ARG A 406 -2.48 -17.42 -0.19
N LEU A 407 -2.58 -17.96 -1.40
CA LEU A 407 -3.85 -18.28 -2.03
C LEU A 407 -4.41 -19.60 -1.47
N GLU A 408 -5.72 -19.61 -1.23
CA GLU A 408 -6.44 -20.85 -0.95
C GLU A 408 -6.56 -21.68 -2.24
N GLU A 409 -6.52 -23.00 -2.11
CA GLU A 409 -6.73 -23.89 -3.27
C GLU A 409 -8.13 -23.65 -3.87
N PRO A 410 -8.25 -23.48 -5.19
CA PRO A 410 -9.53 -23.31 -5.84
C PRO A 410 -10.38 -24.58 -5.70
N LYS A 411 -11.66 -24.43 -5.32
CA LYS A 411 -12.60 -25.55 -5.21
C LYS A 411 -12.98 -26.15 -6.57
N LYS A 412 -12.81 -25.38 -7.65
CA LYS A 412 -13.10 -25.81 -9.03
C LYS A 412 -11.93 -26.67 -9.56
N ALA A 413 -12.18 -27.96 -9.82
CA ALA A 413 -11.17 -28.95 -10.22
C ALA A 413 -10.33 -28.56 -11.46
N ASN A 414 -10.87 -27.76 -12.38
CA ASN A 414 -10.19 -27.39 -13.63
C ASN A 414 -9.34 -26.12 -13.52
N LEU A 415 -9.24 -25.49 -12.35
CA LEU A 415 -8.48 -24.25 -12.16
C LEU A 415 -7.25 -24.53 -11.30
N SER A 416 -6.05 -24.26 -11.82
CA SER A 416 -4.83 -24.30 -11.01
C SER A 416 -4.67 -23.04 -10.15
N ILE A 417 -3.89 -23.15 -9.07
CA ILE A 417 -3.54 -22.00 -8.22
C ILE A 417 -2.81 -20.88 -8.99
N LEU A 418 -1.99 -21.24 -9.98
CA LEU A 418 -1.30 -20.29 -10.86
C LEU A 418 -2.27 -19.54 -11.78
N GLN A 419 -3.25 -20.24 -12.35
CA GLN A 419 -4.31 -19.59 -13.14
C GLN A 419 -5.15 -18.67 -12.25
N LYS A 420 -5.48 -19.08 -11.02
CA LYS A 420 -6.17 -18.24 -10.03
C LYS A 420 -5.38 -16.95 -9.75
N LEU A 421 -4.06 -17.04 -9.54
CA LEU A 421 -3.19 -15.87 -9.41
C LEU A 421 -3.27 -14.94 -10.63
N LYS A 422 -3.15 -15.49 -11.84
CA LYS A 422 -3.23 -14.73 -13.10
C LYS A 422 -4.58 -14.00 -13.23
N LEU A 423 -5.68 -14.66 -12.89
CA LEU A 423 -7.03 -14.07 -12.89
C LEU A 423 -7.14 -12.93 -11.88
N TYR A 424 -6.60 -13.09 -10.68
CA TYR A 424 -6.61 -12.05 -9.64
C TYR A 424 -5.79 -10.82 -10.02
N ASP A 425 -4.72 -11.02 -10.78
CA ASP A 425 -3.89 -9.96 -11.35
C ASP A 425 -4.49 -9.34 -12.63
N GLY A 426 -5.70 -9.75 -13.02
CA GLY A 426 -6.45 -9.16 -14.13
C GLY A 426 -6.17 -9.77 -15.50
N LYS A 427 -5.40 -10.87 -15.59
CA LYS A 427 -5.19 -11.57 -16.87
C LYS A 427 -6.47 -12.27 -17.32
N VAL A 428 -6.79 -12.17 -18.61
CA VAL A 428 -7.90 -12.91 -19.23
C VAL A 428 -7.40 -14.31 -19.60
N LEU A 429 -8.10 -15.33 -19.12
CA LEU A 429 -7.81 -16.73 -19.46
C LEU A 429 -8.98 -17.34 -20.25
N PRO A 430 -8.71 -18.17 -21.28
CA PRO A 430 -9.77 -18.88 -22.01
C PRO A 430 -10.66 -19.69 -21.08
N GLY A 431 -11.97 -19.58 -21.23
CA GLY A 431 -12.96 -20.29 -20.41
C GLY A 431 -13.28 -19.64 -19.05
N TYR A 432 -12.69 -18.48 -18.72
CA TYR A 432 -12.94 -17.76 -17.48
C TYR A 432 -13.42 -16.34 -17.72
N THR A 433 -14.38 -15.88 -16.92
CA THR A 433 -14.94 -14.52 -17.01
C THR A 433 -14.66 -13.72 -15.74
N GLN A 434 -14.94 -12.42 -15.76
CA GLN A 434 -14.87 -11.59 -14.56
C GLN A 434 -15.85 -12.06 -13.46
N ASP A 435 -16.96 -12.70 -13.83
CA ASP A 435 -17.89 -13.30 -12.86
C ASP A 435 -17.24 -14.48 -12.13
N THR A 436 -16.44 -15.27 -12.84
CA THR A 436 -15.66 -16.35 -12.22
C THR A 436 -14.69 -15.81 -11.16
N VAL A 437 -14.02 -14.67 -11.42
CA VAL A 437 -13.12 -14.04 -10.44
C VAL A 437 -13.88 -13.57 -9.21
N LYS A 438 -15.08 -13.00 -9.40
CA LYS A 438 -15.95 -12.56 -8.31
C LYS A 438 -16.44 -13.73 -7.45
N GLU A 439 -16.75 -14.88 -8.05
CA GLU A 439 -17.10 -16.11 -7.35
C GLU A 439 -15.92 -16.64 -6.53
N LEU A 440 -14.73 -16.74 -7.13
CA LEU A 440 -13.52 -17.21 -6.45
C LEU A 440 -13.24 -16.39 -5.19
N ARG A 441 -13.32 -15.06 -5.27
CA ARG A 441 -13.11 -14.16 -4.12
C ARG A 441 -14.19 -14.29 -3.03
N LYS A 442 -15.39 -14.77 -3.36
CA LYS A 442 -16.48 -15.00 -2.39
C LYS A 442 -16.37 -16.36 -1.71
N GLU A 443 -15.82 -17.36 -2.40
CA GLU A 443 -15.67 -18.72 -1.87
C GLU A 443 -14.55 -18.85 -0.83
N THR A 444 -13.60 -17.92 -0.88
CA THR A 444 -12.42 -17.86 -0.01
C THR A 444 -12.72 -17.11 1.28
N VAL A 445 -12.20 -17.61 2.41
CA VAL A 445 -12.56 -17.09 3.75
C VAL A 445 -11.36 -16.42 4.43
N ARG A 446 -10.18 -17.02 4.32
CA ARG A 446 -8.94 -16.63 5.00
C ARG A 446 -7.80 -16.37 4.00
N GLU A 447 -8.14 -16.08 2.75
CA GLU A 447 -7.16 -15.85 1.70
C GLU A 447 -6.24 -14.66 2.02
N GLY A 448 -4.92 -14.89 1.94
CA GLY A 448 -3.91 -13.93 2.35
C GLY A 448 -3.69 -13.82 3.86
N MET A 449 -4.45 -14.52 4.71
CA MET A 449 -4.22 -14.53 6.17
C MET A 449 -3.12 -15.51 6.58
N ASP A 450 -2.80 -16.46 5.71
CA ASP A 450 -1.75 -17.46 5.86
C ASP A 450 -0.76 -17.34 4.69
N GLY A 451 0.42 -17.94 4.82
CA GLY A 451 1.46 -17.92 3.77
C GLY A 451 2.72 -17.15 4.15
N ILE A 452 3.61 -16.99 3.16
CA ILE A 452 4.91 -16.35 3.34
C ILE A 452 4.77 -14.82 3.41
N SER A 453 5.37 -14.24 4.45
CA SER A 453 5.41 -12.78 4.61
C SER A 453 6.28 -12.09 3.56
N PRO A 454 5.95 -10.85 3.14
CA PRO A 454 6.84 -10.05 2.28
C PRO A 454 8.24 -9.88 2.89
N ARG A 455 8.34 -9.74 4.22
CA ARG A 455 9.61 -9.59 4.94
C ARG A 455 10.55 -10.78 4.75
N TYR A 456 10.00 -11.99 4.77
CA TYR A 456 10.80 -13.20 4.50
C TYR A 456 11.38 -13.17 3.08
N VAL A 457 10.60 -12.75 2.09
CA VAL A 457 11.07 -12.67 0.70
C VAL A 457 12.14 -11.60 0.55
N GLN A 458 11.97 -10.43 1.17
CA GLN A 458 12.98 -9.37 1.19
C GLN A 458 14.30 -9.83 1.84
N ASP A 459 14.22 -10.58 2.94
CA ASP A 459 15.39 -11.19 3.58
C ASP A 459 16.13 -12.13 2.62
N LYS A 460 15.40 -13.01 1.91
CA LYS A 460 16.03 -13.94 0.96
C LYS A 460 16.58 -13.27 -0.30
N ILE A 461 15.96 -12.21 -0.79
CA ILE A 461 16.54 -11.39 -1.86
C ILE A 461 17.84 -10.73 -1.37
N SER A 462 17.86 -10.20 -0.14
CA SER A 462 19.06 -9.58 0.46
C SER A 462 20.19 -10.59 0.64
N ASN A 463 19.90 -11.80 1.11
CA ASN A 463 20.89 -12.87 1.23
C ASN A 463 21.45 -13.29 -0.13
N ALA A 464 20.59 -13.40 -1.15
CA ALA A 464 21.02 -13.73 -2.50
C ALA A 464 21.90 -12.63 -3.11
N LEU A 465 21.64 -11.35 -2.82
CA LEU A 465 22.49 -10.22 -3.22
C LEU A 465 23.87 -10.24 -2.57
N VAL A 466 23.96 -10.65 -1.30
CA VAL A 466 25.24 -10.73 -0.56
C VAL A 466 26.06 -11.95 -0.99
N ALA A 467 25.40 -13.05 -1.35
CA ALA A 467 26.07 -14.26 -1.78
C ALA A 467 26.65 -14.18 -3.21
N ASP A 468 26.15 -13.27 -4.04
CA ASP A 468 26.61 -13.12 -5.42
C ASP A 468 27.85 -12.23 -5.55
N ALA A 469 28.89 -12.75 -6.20
CA ALA A 469 30.10 -12.02 -6.53
C ALA A 469 30.13 -11.54 -7.99
N GLU A 470 29.22 -12.01 -8.84
CA GLU A 470 29.26 -11.78 -10.29
C GLU A 470 28.47 -10.53 -10.74
N GLY A 471 27.86 -9.81 -9.79
CA GLY A 471 27.25 -8.51 -10.06
C GLY A 471 25.90 -8.60 -10.79
N CYS A 472 25.23 -9.75 -10.78
CA CYS A 472 23.92 -9.93 -11.40
C CYS A 472 23.01 -10.92 -10.64
N LEU A 473 21.94 -10.40 -10.04
CA LEU A 473 20.94 -11.21 -9.34
C LEU A 473 19.89 -11.76 -10.32
N ASN A 474 19.93 -13.07 -10.55
CA ASN A 474 18.96 -13.77 -11.41
C ASN A 474 17.80 -14.45 -10.61
N PRO A 475 16.70 -14.83 -11.27
CA PRO A 475 15.54 -15.44 -10.59
C PRO A 475 15.86 -16.77 -9.89
N PHE A 476 16.75 -17.59 -10.43
CA PHE A 476 17.09 -18.89 -9.84
C PHE A 476 17.85 -18.76 -8.53
N MET A 477 18.73 -17.75 -8.41
CA MET A 477 19.44 -17.47 -7.17
C MET A 477 18.46 -17.17 -6.04
N VAL A 478 17.49 -16.29 -6.30
CA VAL A 478 16.45 -15.94 -5.31
C VAL A 478 15.56 -17.15 -5.00
N LEU A 479 15.10 -17.90 -6.01
CA LEU A 479 14.25 -19.08 -5.79
C LEU A 479 14.98 -20.17 -5.00
N ASN A 480 16.27 -20.39 -5.25
CA ASN A 480 17.07 -21.36 -4.50
C ASN A 480 17.29 -20.91 -3.06
N GLU A 481 17.48 -19.61 -2.82
CA GLU A 481 17.60 -19.06 -1.46
C GLU A 481 16.28 -19.13 -0.69
N LEU A 482 15.15 -18.90 -1.37
CA LEU A 482 13.81 -19.12 -0.82
C LEU A 482 13.61 -20.58 -0.42
N GLU A 483 14.01 -21.52 -1.29
CA GLU A 483 13.91 -22.98 -1.07
C GLU A 483 14.76 -23.44 0.13
N LYS A 484 16.04 -23.02 0.19
CA LYS A 484 16.94 -23.33 1.31
C LYS A 484 16.40 -22.79 2.63
N GLY A 485 15.87 -21.57 2.62
CA GLY A 485 15.33 -20.91 3.79
C GLY A 485 14.11 -21.61 4.42
N LEU A 486 13.33 -22.39 3.65
CA LEU A 486 12.15 -23.11 4.15
C LEU A 486 12.49 -24.10 5.28
N ARG A 487 13.70 -24.67 5.28
CA ARG A 487 14.14 -25.65 6.30
C ARG A 487 14.26 -25.04 7.69
N HIS A 488 14.58 -23.75 7.77
CA HIS A 488 14.84 -23.02 9.01
C HIS A 488 13.75 -22.00 9.34
N HIS A 489 12.63 -22.01 8.60
CA HIS A 489 11.55 -21.05 8.79
C HIS A 489 10.76 -21.35 10.09
N SER A 490 10.82 -20.43 11.06
CA SER A 490 10.22 -20.60 12.40
C SER A 490 8.70 -20.80 12.39
N LEU A 491 7.98 -20.12 11.49
CA LEU A 491 6.52 -20.23 11.39
C LEU A 491 6.00 -21.42 10.56
N ILE A 492 6.88 -22.17 9.88
CA ILE A 492 6.48 -23.32 9.06
C ILE A 492 6.90 -24.59 9.79
N THR A 493 6.00 -25.07 10.63
CA THR A 493 6.22 -26.25 11.48
C THR A 493 5.75 -27.55 10.82
N SER A 494 4.80 -27.49 9.87
CA SER A 494 4.28 -28.66 9.18
C SER A 494 5.17 -29.09 8.01
N GLU A 495 5.54 -30.37 7.97
CA GLU A 495 6.28 -30.97 6.85
C GLU A 495 5.46 -30.97 5.56
N GLU A 496 4.14 -31.16 5.65
CA GLU A 496 3.22 -31.07 4.51
C GLU A 496 3.23 -29.65 3.90
N GLN A 497 3.21 -28.62 4.74
CA GLN A 497 3.27 -27.23 4.28
C GLN A 497 4.61 -26.92 3.62
N ARG A 498 5.72 -27.43 4.16
CA ARG A 498 7.05 -27.31 3.53
C ARG A 498 7.07 -27.96 2.16
N LYS A 499 6.58 -29.19 2.06
CA LYS A 499 6.50 -29.92 0.79
C LYS A 499 5.68 -29.15 -0.25
N ARG A 500 4.49 -28.67 0.13
CA ARG A 500 3.64 -27.84 -0.74
C ARG A 500 4.38 -26.59 -1.23
N TYR A 501 5.08 -25.88 -0.34
CA TYR A 501 5.81 -24.66 -0.73
C TYR A 501 7.00 -24.94 -1.65
N THR A 502 7.69 -26.06 -1.46
CA THR A 502 8.74 -26.52 -2.38
C THR A 502 8.15 -26.88 -3.75
N GLU A 503 7.01 -27.57 -3.81
CA GLU A 503 6.32 -27.86 -5.07
C GLU A 503 5.90 -26.58 -5.82
N LEU A 504 5.49 -25.54 -5.09
CA LEU A 504 5.20 -24.23 -5.67
C LEU A 504 6.44 -23.55 -6.28
N ILE A 505 7.65 -23.80 -5.77
CA ILE A 505 8.89 -23.30 -6.40
C ILE A 505 9.04 -23.93 -7.79
N ALA A 506 8.76 -25.23 -7.93
CA ALA A 506 8.81 -25.90 -9.24
C ALA A 506 7.75 -25.37 -10.21
N VAL A 507 6.57 -24.96 -9.73
CA VAL A 507 5.56 -24.28 -10.54
C VAL A 507 6.08 -22.93 -11.06
N VAL A 508 6.72 -22.13 -10.20
CA VAL A 508 7.27 -20.83 -10.59
C VAL A 508 8.47 -20.97 -11.54
N LYS A 509 9.35 -21.97 -11.31
CA LYS A 509 10.46 -22.28 -12.24
C LYS A 509 9.93 -22.60 -13.65
N ARG A 510 8.86 -23.38 -13.77
CA ARG A 510 8.20 -23.66 -15.06
C ARG A 510 7.56 -22.43 -15.70
N GLU A 511 6.92 -21.57 -14.92
CA GLU A 511 6.36 -20.31 -15.45
C GLU A 511 7.47 -19.36 -15.94
N TYR A 512 8.61 -19.33 -15.23
CA TYR A 512 9.78 -18.57 -15.68
C TYR A 512 10.35 -19.16 -16.98
N GLU A 513 10.51 -20.48 -17.10
CA GLU A 513 10.93 -21.17 -18.32
C GLU A 513 10.08 -20.75 -19.53
N GLU A 514 8.75 -20.80 -19.41
CA GLU A 514 7.85 -20.35 -20.47
C GLU A 514 7.98 -18.85 -20.76
N THR A 515 8.20 -18.02 -19.73
CA THR A 515 8.39 -16.58 -19.89
C THR A 515 9.65 -16.29 -20.73
N VAL A 516 10.81 -16.81 -20.33
CA VAL A 516 12.07 -16.55 -21.04
C VAL A 516 12.13 -17.21 -22.42
N LYS A 517 11.47 -18.36 -22.60
CA LYS A 517 11.34 -19.00 -23.91
C LYS A 517 10.59 -18.08 -24.87
N ASN A 518 9.46 -17.51 -24.45
CA ASN A 518 8.70 -16.57 -25.26
C ASN A 518 9.49 -15.27 -25.54
N GLU A 519 10.27 -14.78 -24.58
CA GLU A 519 11.11 -13.59 -24.76
C GLU A 519 12.25 -13.82 -25.75
N VAL A 520 12.98 -14.92 -25.63
CA VAL A 520 14.05 -15.28 -26.57
C VAL A 520 13.48 -15.53 -27.97
N GLN A 521 12.33 -16.20 -28.08
CA GLN A 521 11.62 -16.35 -29.35
C GLN A 521 11.29 -15.00 -29.98
N ARG A 522 10.76 -14.05 -29.21
CA ARG A 522 10.49 -12.68 -29.69
C ARG A 522 11.77 -11.95 -30.09
N ALA A 523 12.84 -12.06 -29.31
CA ALA A 523 14.11 -11.39 -29.60
C ALA A 523 14.75 -11.89 -30.90
N ILE A 524 14.59 -13.18 -31.22
CA ILE A 524 15.02 -13.79 -32.47
C ILE A 524 14.11 -13.33 -33.63
N SER A 525 12.79 -13.49 -33.46
CA SER A 525 11.80 -13.16 -34.50
C SER A 525 11.66 -11.65 -34.74
N ALA A 526 12.20 -10.77 -33.89
CA ALA A 526 12.19 -9.32 -34.08
C ALA A 526 13.01 -8.81 -35.30
N ASP A 527 13.48 -9.69 -36.18
CA ASP A 527 13.87 -9.30 -37.53
C ASP A 527 12.61 -8.93 -38.35
N VAL A 528 12.23 -7.65 -38.24
CA VAL A 528 11.07 -7.06 -38.92
C VAL A 528 11.13 -7.28 -40.43
N ASP A 529 12.32 -7.24 -41.03
CA ASP A 529 12.48 -7.44 -42.47
C ASP A 529 12.24 -8.89 -42.86
N ALA A 530 12.67 -9.85 -42.03
CA ALA A 530 12.39 -11.26 -42.24
C ALA A 530 10.89 -11.58 -42.05
N ILE A 531 10.22 -11.04 -41.02
CA ILE A 531 8.77 -11.20 -40.83
C ILE A 531 8.01 -10.58 -42.00
N LYS A 532 8.37 -9.37 -42.44
CA LYS A 532 7.73 -8.71 -43.60
C LYS A 532 7.85 -9.57 -44.86
N LYS A 533 9.02 -10.15 -45.13
CA LYS A 533 9.22 -11.08 -46.25
C LYS A 533 8.37 -12.34 -46.13
N LEU A 534 8.31 -12.96 -44.96
CA LEU A 534 7.48 -14.14 -44.72
C LEU A 534 5.98 -13.83 -44.86
N CYS A 535 5.55 -12.67 -44.35
CA CYS A 535 4.18 -12.18 -44.45
C CYS A 535 3.77 -11.95 -45.91
N MET A 536 4.59 -11.24 -46.68
CA MET A 536 4.35 -11.01 -48.11
C MET A 536 4.25 -12.33 -48.87
N ASN A 537 5.19 -13.26 -48.64
CA ASN A 537 5.15 -14.57 -49.28
C ASN A 537 3.88 -15.35 -48.89
N TYR A 538 3.45 -15.31 -47.63
CA TYR A 538 2.21 -15.95 -47.21
C TYR A 538 0.99 -15.36 -47.93
N ILE A 539 0.87 -14.03 -47.98
CA ILE A 539 -0.26 -13.34 -48.63
C ILE A 539 -0.29 -13.60 -50.13
N ASP A 540 0.86 -13.57 -50.80
CA ASP A 540 0.98 -13.87 -52.24
C ASP A 540 0.46 -15.29 -52.54
N ASN A 541 0.84 -16.28 -51.72
CA ASN A 541 0.36 -17.65 -51.85
C ASN A 541 -1.13 -17.82 -51.50
N VAL A 542 -1.63 -17.14 -50.46
CA VAL A 542 -3.05 -17.17 -50.08
C VAL A 542 -3.93 -16.56 -51.17
N LYS A 543 -3.50 -15.43 -51.74
CA LYS A 543 -4.19 -14.77 -52.85
C LYS A 543 -4.25 -15.70 -54.06
N ALA A 544 -3.12 -16.28 -54.46
CA ALA A 544 -3.05 -17.20 -55.59
C ALA A 544 -3.92 -18.46 -55.38
N TYR A 545 -3.93 -19.02 -54.17
CA TYR A 545 -4.76 -20.17 -53.80
C TYR A 545 -6.26 -19.89 -53.94
N LEU A 546 -6.72 -18.73 -53.45
CA LEU A 546 -8.14 -18.38 -53.47
C LEU A 546 -8.63 -17.95 -54.86
N LEU A 547 -7.78 -17.26 -55.63
CA LEU A 547 -8.09 -16.81 -56.99
C LEU A 547 -7.83 -17.87 -58.06
N LYS A 548 -7.24 -19.01 -57.70
CA LYS A 548 -6.75 -20.05 -58.63
C LYS A 548 -5.76 -19.47 -59.66
N GLU A 549 -4.93 -18.56 -59.19
CA GLU A 549 -3.85 -17.93 -59.95
C GLU A 549 -2.51 -18.59 -59.60
N ARG A 550 -1.48 -18.29 -60.41
CA ARG A 550 -0.12 -18.77 -60.17
C ARG A 550 0.70 -17.70 -59.45
N VAL A 551 1.60 -18.14 -58.57
CA VAL A 551 2.57 -17.27 -57.89
C VAL A 551 3.82 -17.19 -58.76
N LYS A 552 4.32 -15.97 -58.99
CA LYS A 552 5.52 -15.76 -59.79
C LYS A 552 6.75 -15.96 -58.93
N ASP A 553 7.61 -16.91 -59.30
CA ASP A 553 8.86 -17.15 -58.59
C ASP A 553 9.82 -15.97 -58.78
N ARG A 554 10.28 -15.38 -57.68
CA ARG A 554 11.09 -14.14 -57.69
C ARG A 554 12.50 -14.33 -58.26
N TYR A 555 13.00 -15.56 -58.35
CA TYR A 555 14.37 -15.85 -58.80
C TYR A 555 14.41 -16.37 -60.25
N THR A 556 13.40 -17.14 -60.66
CA THR A 556 13.31 -17.76 -61.98
C THR A 556 12.30 -17.07 -62.90
N GLY A 557 11.40 -16.25 -62.35
CA GLY A 557 10.33 -15.57 -63.08
C GLY A 557 9.22 -16.51 -63.60
N GLN A 558 9.29 -17.80 -63.25
CA GLN A 558 8.34 -18.83 -63.69
C GLN A 558 7.07 -18.80 -62.85
N ASP A 559 5.95 -19.12 -63.50
CA ASP A 559 4.65 -19.24 -62.82
C ASP A 559 4.56 -20.59 -62.12
N MET A 560 4.47 -20.57 -60.79
CA MET A 560 4.34 -21.75 -59.93
C MET A 560 2.94 -21.83 -59.31
N GLU A 561 2.50 -23.04 -58.99
CA GLU A 561 1.30 -23.24 -58.19
C GLU A 561 1.54 -22.73 -56.74
N PRO A 562 0.49 -22.22 -56.05
CA PRO A 562 0.63 -21.72 -54.69
C PRO A 562 1.16 -22.78 -53.72
N ASP A 563 2.15 -22.42 -52.91
CA ASP A 563 2.80 -23.32 -51.96
C ASP A 563 1.91 -23.52 -50.72
N GLU A 564 1.06 -24.54 -50.81
CA GLU A 564 0.18 -24.93 -49.71
C GLU A 564 0.94 -25.47 -48.49
N ARG A 565 2.16 -26.02 -48.68
CA ARG A 565 2.97 -26.50 -47.55
C ARG A 565 3.47 -25.31 -46.73
N LEU A 566 3.96 -24.26 -47.38
CA LEU A 566 4.34 -23.02 -46.70
C LEU A 566 3.16 -22.43 -45.91
N MET A 567 2.00 -22.28 -46.56
CA MET A 567 0.81 -21.74 -45.90
C MET A 567 0.40 -22.57 -44.67
N ARG A 568 0.36 -23.90 -44.80
CA ARG A 568 0.04 -24.80 -43.69
C ARG A 568 1.04 -24.70 -42.56
N SER A 569 2.33 -24.61 -42.86
CA SER A 569 3.38 -24.50 -41.86
C SER A 569 3.28 -23.25 -40.98
N ILE A 570 2.62 -22.19 -41.47
CA ILE A 570 2.31 -20.97 -40.71
C ILE A 570 0.98 -21.15 -39.95
N GLU A 571 -0.06 -21.60 -40.63
CA GLU A 571 -1.42 -21.77 -40.07
C GLU A 571 -1.47 -22.74 -38.88
N GLU A 572 -0.65 -23.79 -38.90
CA GLU A 572 -0.56 -24.78 -37.82
C GLU A 572 0.08 -24.22 -36.55
N LYS A 573 0.89 -23.15 -36.62
CA LYS A 573 1.50 -22.52 -35.44
C LYS A 573 0.49 -21.87 -34.50
N ILE A 574 -0.72 -21.62 -34.99
CA ILE A 574 -1.84 -21.06 -34.22
C ILE A 574 -3.03 -22.03 -34.20
N ASP A 575 -2.74 -23.33 -34.28
CA ASP A 575 -3.68 -24.45 -34.15
C ASP A 575 -4.87 -24.40 -35.12
N ILE A 576 -4.66 -23.93 -36.36
CA ILE A 576 -5.70 -23.99 -37.40
C ILE A 576 -5.78 -25.42 -37.96
N PRO A 577 -6.88 -26.16 -37.68
CA PRO A 577 -7.04 -27.50 -38.22
C PRO A 577 -7.23 -27.45 -39.73
N GLU A 578 -6.86 -28.53 -40.42
CA GLU A 578 -6.93 -28.61 -41.88
C GLU A 578 -8.33 -28.33 -42.43
N SER A 579 -9.38 -28.76 -41.71
CA SER A 579 -10.78 -28.51 -42.07
C SER A 579 -11.18 -27.03 -42.09
N ARG A 580 -10.41 -26.15 -41.45
CA ARG A 580 -10.68 -24.70 -41.37
C ARG A 580 -9.65 -23.83 -42.10
N LYS A 581 -8.75 -24.43 -42.90
CA LYS A 581 -7.71 -23.69 -43.63
C LYS A 581 -8.32 -22.65 -44.59
N ASP A 582 -9.35 -23.05 -45.33
CA ASP A 582 -9.98 -22.19 -46.33
C ASP A 582 -10.73 -21.02 -45.70
N ASP A 583 -11.37 -21.25 -44.54
CA ASP A 583 -12.05 -20.19 -43.79
C ASP A 583 -11.06 -19.15 -43.27
N PHE A 584 -9.94 -19.60 -42.70
CA PHE A 584 -8.89 -18.72 -42.21
C PHE A 584 -8.26 -17.89 -43.34
N ARG A 585 -7.95 -18.53 -44.48
CA ARG A 585 -7.41 -17.84 -45.66
C ARG A 585 -8.37 -16.76 -46.19
N ARG A 586 -9.67 -17.08 -46.27
CA ARG A 586 -10.72 -16.11 -46.65
C ARG A 586 -10.85 -14.98 -45.64
N GLU A 587 -10.79 -15.28 -44.34
CA GLU A 587 -10.84 -14.30 -43.25
C GLU A 587 -9.70 -13.27 -43.39
N ILE A 588 -8.47 -13.72 -43.62
CA ILE A 588 -7.31 -12.84 -43.83
C ILE A 588 -7.47 -11.98 -45.09
N MET A 589 -7.89 -12.54 -46.23
CA MET A 589 -8.09 -11.75 -47.45
C MET A 589 -9.23 -10.73 -47.32
N ASN A 590 -10.31 -11.09 -46.63
CA ASN A 590 -11.41 -10.16 -46.35
C ASN A 590 -10.96 -9.03 -45.42
N PHE A 591 -10.12 -9.34 -44.42
CA PHE A 591 -9.54 -8.33 -43.53
C PHE A 591 -8.65 -7.35 -44.29
N ILE A 592 -7.78 -7.85 -45.18
CA ILE A 592 -6.94 -7.02 -46.06
C ILE A 592 -7.83 -6.14 -46.97
N GLY A 593 -8.87 -6.72 -47.57
CA GLY A 593 -9.82 -6.00 -48.42
C GLY A 593 -10.55 -4.88 -47.69
N ALA A 594 -11.00 -5.13 -46.47
CA ALA A 594 -11.66 -4.13 -45.63
C ALA A 594 -10.72 -2.95 -45.30
N LEU A 595 -9.46 -3.23 -44.96
CA LEU A 595 -8.44 -2.19 -44.71
C LEU A 595 -8.19 -1.33 -45.95
N ALA A 596 -8.11 -1.95 -47.14
CA ALA A 596 -7.90 -1.24 -48.39
C ALA A 596 -9.09 -0.32 -48.75
N VAL A 597 -10.33 -0.73 -48.45
CA VAL A 597 -11.54 0.12 -48.64
C VAL A 597 -11.48 1.35 -47.73
N ASP A 598 -10.95 1.20 -46.51
CA ASP A 598 -10.75 2.30 -45.55
C ASP A 598 -9.49 3.15 -45.85
N GLY A 599 -8.80 2.90 -46.98
CA GLY A 599 -7.59 3.62 -47.38
C GLY A 599 -6.36 3.33 -46.52
N LYS A 600 -6.34 2.20 -45.80
CA LYS A 600 -5.22 1.77 -44.95
C LYS A 600 -4.44 0.64 -45.63
N GLU A 601 -3.11 0.69 -45.52
CA GLU A 601 -2.26 -0.40 -45.97
C GLU A 601 -2.23 -1.54 -44.93
N PHE A 602 -2.10 -2.76 -45.43
CA PHE A 602 -1.94 -3.94 -44.58
C PHE A 602 -0.46 -4.12 -44.23
N GLU A 603 -0.16 -4.25 -42.94
CA GLU A 603 1.16 -4.59 -42.42
C GLU A 603 1.12 -5.93 -41.66
N PHE A 604 2.29 -6.52 -41.43
CA PHE A 604 2.41 -7.83 -40.77
C PHE A 604 1.87 -7.84 -39.33
N ASP A 605 1.74 -6.68 -38.69
CA ASP A 605 1.29 -6.50 -37.32
C ASP A 605 -0.18 -6.04 -37.20
N THR A 606 -0.85 -5.78 -38.32
CA THR A 606 -2.23 -5.27 -38.33
C THR A 606 -3.25 -6.34 -37.92
N ASN A 607 -2.87 -7.62 -37.99
CA ASN A 607 -3.64 -8.76 -37.51
C ASN A 607 -2.83 -9.54 -36.46
N ASP A 608 -3.24 -9.47 -35.20
CA ASP A 608 -2.55 -10.12 -34.07
C ASP A 608 -2.37 -11.63 -34.24
N ARG A 609 -3.36 -12.28 -34.84
CA ARG A 609 -3.39 -13.74 -34.99
C ARG A 609 -2.39 -14.20 -36.05
N LEU A 610 -2.35 -13.50 -37.19
CA LEU A 610 -1.39 -13.75 -38.24
C LEU A 610 0.04 -13.35 -37.82
N ARG A 611 0.21 -12.21 -37.13
CA ARG A 611 1.50 -11.78 -36.57
C ARG A 611 2.11 -12.90 -35.73
N ARG A 612 1.34 -13.46 -34.80
CA ARG A 612 1.81 -14.54 -33.91
C ARG A 612 2.18 -15.81 -34.68
N ALA A 613 1.42 -16.17 -35.71
CA ALA A 613 1.73 -17.31 -36.55
C ALA A 613 3.07 -17.13 -37.30
N LEU A 614 3.28 -15.94 -37.86
CA LEU A 614 4.51 -15.57 -38.57
C LEU A 614 5.73 -15.54 -37.63
N GLU A 615 5.60 -14.97 -36.43
CA GLU A 615 6.67 -14.96 -35.42
C GLU A 615 7.10 -16.38 -35.02
N LEU A 616 6.13 -17.28 -34.82
CA LEU A 616 6.38 -18.68 -34.47
C LEU A 616 7.03 -19.46 -35.62
N LYS A 617 6.60 -19.19 -36.86
CA LYS A 617 7.19 -19.84 -38.03
C LYS A 617 8.62 -19.35 -38.28
N LEU A 618 8.85 -18.04 -38.22
CA LEU A 618 10.18 -17.46 -38.38
C LEU A 618 11.15 -17.99 -37.32
N PHE A 619 10.68 -18.13 -36.07
CA PHE A 619 11.48 -18.73 -35.02
C PHE A 619 11.86 -20.18 -35.33
N GLU A 620 10.91 -21.00 -35.80
CA GLU A 620 11.20 -22.38 -36.19
C GLU A 620 12.26 -22.45 -37.30
N ASP A 621 12.11 -21.62 -38.34
CA ASP A 621 13.05 -21.57 -39.47
C ASP A 621 14.45 -21.10 -39.04
N GLN A 622 14.53 -20.20 -38.06
CA GLN A 622 15.79 -19.66 -37.57
C GLN A 622 16.44 -20.46 -36.43
N LYS A 623 15.68 -21.28 -35.69
CA LYS A 623 16.17 -22.04 -34.52
C LYS A 623 17.40 -22.88 -34.85
N ASP A 624 17.40 -23.55 -36.00
CA ASP A 624 18.50 -24.39 -36.45
C ASP A 624 19.67 -23.58 -37.03
N SER A 625 19.38 -22.41 -37.61
CA SER A 625 20.40 -21.49 -38.17
C SER A 625 21.20 -20.77 -37.09
N ILE A 626 20.57 -20.45 -35.96
CA ILE A 626 21.21 -19.82 -34.80
C ILE A 626 21.97 -20.87 -33.99
N LYS A 627 21.78 -22.18 -34.28
CA LYS A 627 22.34 -23.31 -33.54
C LYS A 627 22.41 -23.01 -32.05
N LEU A 628 21.27 -22.67 -31.44
CA LEU A 628 21.22 -22.37 -30.00
C LEU A 628 21.87 -23.49 -29.18
N THR A 629 21.78 -24.74 -29.65
CA THR A 629 22.48 -25.91 -29.08
C THR A 629 24.01 -25.79 -29.08
N SER A 630 24.61 -25.06 -30.02
CA SER A 630 26.05 -24.82 -30.06
C SER A 630 26.56 -23.85 -28.99
N LEU A 631 25.72 -23.06 -28.33
CA LEU A 631 26.11 -22.29 -27.13
C LEU A 631 26.54 -23.22 -25.97
N VAL A 632 26.10 -24.48 -25.98
CA VAL A 632 26.48 -25.51 -25.00
C VAL A 632 27.80 -26.20 -25.40
N SER A 633 28.24 -26.05 -26.67
CA SER A 633 29.50 -26.59 -27.17
C SER A 633 30.55 -25.48 -27.30
N ASN A 634 31.80 -25.74 -26.91
CA ASN A 634 32.87 -24.72 -26.90
C ASN A 634 33.30 -24.19 -28.29
N VAL A 635 32.62 -24.54 -29.38
CA VAL A 635 32.97 -24.14 -30.75
C VAL A 635 31.79 -23.41 -31.38
N ILE A 636 31.89 -22.08 -31.42
CA ILE A 636 30.92 -21.19 -32.07
C ILE A 636 31.64 -20.53 -33.25
N ASP A 637 31.03 -20.56 -34.43
CA ASP A 637 31.54 -19.84 -35.60
C ASP A 637 31.25 -18.33 -35.49
N ARG A 638 32.05 -17.51 -36.18
CA ARG A 638 31.98 -16.05 -36.09
C ARG A 638 30.62 -15.47 -36.51
N GLU A 639 29.97 -16.08 -37.49
CA GLU A 639 28.66 -15.63 -37.99
C GLU A 639 27.54 -15.90 -36.98
N THR A 640 27.56 -17.07 -36.33
CA THR A 640 26.65 -17.41 -35.23
C THR A 640 26.86 -16.50 -34.03
N GLN A 641 28.11 -16.15 -33.72
CA GLN A 641 28.43 -15.23 -32.63
C GLN A 641 27.89 -13.81 -32.89
N ASP A 642 28.03 -13.28 -34.10
CA ASP A 642 27.46 -11.97 -34.47
C ASP A 642 25.93 -11.97 -34.32
N LYS A 643 25.24 -13.06 -34.72
CA LYS A 643 23.78 -13.20 -34.55
C LYS A 643 23.38 -13.23 -33.07
N ILE A 644 24.13 -13.92 -32.22
CA ILE A 644 23.88 -13.97 -30.77
C ILE A 644 24.01 -12.58 -30.15
N GLU A 645 25.03 -11.81 -30.54
CA GLU A 645 25.22 -10.44 -30.04
C GLU A 645 24.08 -9.51 -30.45
N VAL A 646 23.51 -9.67 -31.66
CA VAL A 646 22.29 -8.94 -32.06
C VAL A 646 21.10 -9.29 -31.16
N VAL A 647 20.89 -10.56 -30.83
CA VAL A 647 19.81 -11.00 -29.94
C VAL A 647 20.02 -10.45 -28.52
N LYS A 648 21.25 -10.52 -27.98
CA LYS A 648 21.58 -9.92 -26.68
C LYS A 648 21.34 -8.42 -26.66
N ALA A 649 21.73 -7.70 -27.72
CA ALA A 649 21.52 -6.27 -27.83
C ALA A 649 20.02 -5.93 -27.75
N ARG A 650 19.16 -6.71 -28.42
CA ARG A 650 17.70 -6.56 -28.33
C ARG A 650 17.18 -6.85 -26.92
N MET A 651 17.63 -7.94 -26.28
CA MET A 651 17.24 -8.24 -24.90
C MET A 651 17.66 -7.13 -23.92
N LYS A 652 18.83 -6.53 -24.10
CA LYS A 652 19.31 -5.42 -23.26
C LYS A 652 18.48 -4.16 -23.46
N ASN A 653 18.24 -3.77 -24.71
CA ASN A 653 17.55 -2.53 -25.05
C ASN A 653 16.04 -2.59 -24.79
N ASP A 654 15.39 -3.70 -25.13
CA ASP A 654 13.92 -3.80 -25.15
C ASP A 654 13.36 -4.46 -23.90
N MET A 655 14.16 -5.28 -23.20
CA MET A 655 13.69 -6.12 -22.09
C MET A 655 14.45 -5.88 -20.77
N GLY A 656 15.47 -5.01 -20.78
CA GLY A 656 16.16 -4.54 -19.57
C GLY A 656 17.18 -5.50 -18.97
N TYR A 657 17.65 -6.49 -19.73
CA TYR A 657 18.74 -7.37 -19.33
C TYR A 657 20.09 -6.62 -19.33
N CYS A 658 21.06 -7.06 -18.50
CA CYS A 658 22.47 -6.75 -18.66
C CYS A 658 23.21 -7.84 -19.46
N GLU A 659 24.50 -7.64 -19.74
CA GLU A 659 25.32 -8.57 -20.52
C GLU A 659 25.36 -9.99 -19.91
N ILE A 660 25.49 -10.07 -18.59
CA ILE A 660 25.61 -11.32 -17.85
C ILE A 660 24.30 -12.09 -17.95
N CYS A 661 23.18 -11.50 -17.49
CA CYS A 661 21.90 -12.20 -17.50
C CYS A 661 21.35 -12.47 -18.91
N ALA A 662 21.68 -11.66 -19.92
CA ALA A 662 21.29 -11.98 -21.30
C ALA A 662 21.99 -13.26 -21.77
N THR A 663 23.29 -13.41 -21.47
CA THR A 663 24.07 -14.62 -21.77
C THR A 663 23.53 -15.84 -21.03
N ASP A 664 23.23 -15.68 -19.73
CA ASP A 664 22.68 -16.77 -18.90
C ASP A 664 21.32 -17.24 -19.43
N VAL A 665 20.42 -16.32 -19.78
CA VAL A 665 19.10 -16.66 -20.29
C VAL A 665 19.18 -17.37 -21.63
N LEU A 666 20.03 -16.91 -22.55
CA LEU A 666 20.22 -17.59 -23.84
C LEU A 666 20.77 -19.01 -23.66
N THR A 667 21.76 -19.18 -22.79
CA THR A 667 22.34 -20.48 -22.46
C THR A 667 21.30 -21.40 -21.81
N PHE A 668 20.50 -20.87 -20.90
CA PHE A 668 19.43 -21.58 -20.24
C PHE A 668 18.36 -22.05 -21.24
N VAL A 669 17.86 -21.15 -22.09
CA VAL A 669 16.85 -21.45 -23.11
C VAL A 669 17.38 -22.45 -24.15
N ALA A 670 18.63 -22.31 -24.58
CA ALA A 670 19.30 -23.28 -25.43
C ALA A 670 19.28 -24.70 -24.82
N SER A 671 19.54 -24.82 -23.51
CA SER A 671 19.51 -26.11 -22.81
C SER A 671 18.10 -26.74 -22.76
N ILE A 672 17.05 -25.92 -22.67
CA ILE A 672 15.65 -26.38 -22.69
C ILE A 672 15.32 -26.97 -24.05
N PHE A 673 15.66 -26.27 -25.14
CA PHE A 673 15.43 -26.73 -26.50
C PHE A 673 16.20 -28.02 -26.80
N ALA A 674 17.46 -28.11 -26.38
CA ALA A 674 18.27 -29.33 -26.54
C ALA A 674 17.62 -30.56 -25.87
N ARG A 675 16.99 -30.37 -24.69
CA ARG A 675 16.27 -31.44 -23.98
C ARG A 675 14.91 -31.78 -24.61
N GLY A 676 14.25 -30.79 -25.21
CA GLY A 676 12.98 -30.98 -25.92
C GLY A 676 13.14 -31.82 -27.19
N ASP A 677 14.19 -31.55 -27.97
CA ASP A 677 14.49 -32.28 -29.21
C ASP A 677 14.94 -33.73 -28.93
N ALA A 678 15.49 -34.03 -27.75
CA ALA A 678 15.86 -35.39 -27.34
C ALA A 678 14.66 -36.26 -26.88
N LYS A 679 13.47 -35.68 -26.72
CA LYS A 679 12.23 -36.36 -26.34
C LYS A 679 11.19 -36.45 -27.47
N GLY A 680 11.52 -35.92 -28.65
CA GLY A 680 10.69 -35.93 -29.86
C GLY A 680 10.88 -37.18 -30.69
#